data_AF-A0A514C8P7-F1
#
_entry.id   AF-A0A514C8P7-F1
#
_cell.length_a   1.000
_cell.length_b   1.000
_cell.length_c   1.000
_cell.angle_alpha   90.00
_cell.angle_beta   90.00
_cell.angle_gamma   90.00
#
_symmetry.space_group_name_H-M   'P 1'
#
loop_
_entity.id
_entity.type
_entity.pdbx_description
1 polymer ?
#
loop_
_entity_poly.entity_id
_entity_poly.type
_entity_poly.pdbx_seq_one_letter_code
_entity_poly.pdbx_strand_id
1 'polypeptide(L)'
;MSKNNSGGYNGSNLGGHTTDHGNGWSTTSDNRGDIGHHTDNGDSKGDHGWGRGDGGSSGGNASHNNDAYPLNYTNTPGTPATVYAGGDTMSLGLGATLFALSQLQKEALMALITNVTVISGRLLGILGLFYPSPIEPDPKVHIHVKDFDIDNPHVLVTLPAENITRVPVEDIPKNTSVPADVIARAVIDELAKTRPVAITRVESTPVPVVKAQKTGKPNVYTAQVIPGMKPVRITVDTSRPVKPATDKPGLMPAPKQYLSAPEEKDNMTHHAVIDFGGDHAPLYVSLTKQVKPEEEKKQAEEARKEWVADNPAGVSKVLADLSTLINAKNKQLAEKQQTLKNKQAEFQAFLDKYQNAIPFVKNGVNFRERERTFKSEIDQINADILSIRKELTDAAGNKALNEKTLAELNEQERNQTKTLEEAEKELAAADAALSKARALVTEKEKQLAAKQQALKSKQAEFQAFLDKYQHAIPFVKRGINFRGKERDFQAAIGQLSGEVGLQEKALSDAMESRKKAEGKKKAAEDKVKEAKDKKGKTPELKFDKKIKDQMTGRGWSEQNVKDTVAHGPKGKSVDKRSPKKTPPDYLGRNDPATVYGKPGEYVVVNDRTGEVVQVSDKKDPEWADDSRIQWEGK
;
A
#
# COMPACT_ATOMS: atom_id res chain seq x y z
N MET A 1 4.56 38.00 44.66
CA MET A 1 5.11 37.24 45.81
C MET A 1 4.72 35.78 45.66
N SER A 2 5.70 34.87 45.75
CA SER A 2 5.69 33.39 45.82
C SER A 2 4.85 32.57 44.82
N LYS A 3 5.41 31.75 43.92
CA LYS A 3 6.28 30.54 44.02
C LYS A 3 5.49 29.20 44.03
N ASN A 4 5.56 28.53 42.87
CA ASN A 4 5.91 27.12 42.55
C ASN A 4 5.43 25.90 43.36
N ASN A 5 5.37 24.79 42.59
CA ASN A 5 5.58 23.35 42.92
C ASN A 5 4.36 22.55 43.41
N SER A 6 4.19 21.25 43.13
CA SER A 6 4.98 20.20 42.42
C SER A 6 4.17 18.88 42.36
N GLY A 7 4.72 17.83 41.71
CA GLY A 7 4.23 16.44 41.56
C GLY A 7 3.63 15.77 42.82
N GLY A 8 2.91 14.66 42.73
CA GLY A 8 3.26 13.40 42.08
C GLY A 8 3.49 12.29 43.14
N TYR A 9 2.76 11.18 43.00
CA TYR A 9 2.95 9.81 43.55
C TYR A 9 2.38 9.36 44.93
N ASN A 10 1.65 8.23 44.82
CA ASN A 10 1.61 6.99 45.62
C ASN A 10 1.20 6.97 47.11
N GLY A 11 0.37 5.97 47.44
CA GLY A 11 0.47 5.28 48.75
C GLY A 11 -0.81 4.68 49.34
N SER A 12 -1.21 3.49 48.84
CA SER A 12 -1.67 2.29 49.57
C SER A 12 -2.52 2.33 50.87
N ASN A 13 -3.52 1.41 50.82
CA ASN A 13 -4.01 0.49 51.86
C ASN A 13 -5.02 0.96 52.94
N LEU A 14 -6.09 0.14 53.06
CA LEU A 14 -6.82 -0.36 54.23
C LEU A 14 -8.19 -0.81 53.68
N GLY A 15 -8.55 -2.09 53.51
CA GLY A 15 -8.41 -3.24 54.41
C GLY A 15 -9.82 -3.66 54.85
N GLY A 16 -10.31 -4.84 54.46
CA GLY A 16 -11.60 -5.36 54.95
C GLY A 16 -12.16 -6.55 54.16
N HIS A 17 -11.92 -7.75 54.68
CA HIS A 17 -12.55 -9.02 54.30
C HIS A 17 -14.10 -8.95 54.36
N THR A 18 -14.79 -9.53 53.37
CA THR A 18 -15.85 -10.53 53.62
C THR A 18 -15.89 -11.56 52.49
N THR A 19 -16.03 -12.82 52.89
CA THR A 19 -16.16 -14.00 52.05
C THR A 19 -17.65 -14.27 51.86
N ASP A 20 -18.11 -14.13 50.62
CA ASP A 20 -19.03 -15.01 49.90
C ASP A 20 -20.52 -15.15 50.33
N HIS A 21 -21.33 -15.42 49.29
CA HIS A 21 -22.73 -15.88 49.24
C HIS A 21 -23.84 -14.83 49.00
N GLY A 22 -24.40 -14.88 47.79
CA GLY A 22 -25.80 -14.51 47.53
C GLY A 22 -26.03 -13.31 46.62
N ASN A 23 -26.39 -13.60 45.36
CA ASN A 23 -27.17 -12.82 44.39
C ASN A 23 -27.34 -11.31 44.67
N GLY A 24 -26.42 -10.49 44.17
CA GLY A 24 -26.49 -9.03 44.20
C GLY A 24 -26.57 -8.43 42.80
N TRP A 25 -27.64 -7.66 42.56
CA TRP A 25 -27.88 -6.83 41.38
C TRP A 25 -26.69 -5.93 41.03
N SER A 26 -26.29 -5.90 39.76
CA SER A 26 -25.35 -4.90 39.24
C SER A 26 -26.06 -3.56 39.03
N THR A 27 -25.62 -2.56 39.79
CA THR A 27 -25.79 -1.14 39.45
C THR A 27 -24.69 -0.75 38.45
N THR A 28 -25.07 -0.29 37.26
CA THR A 28 -24.15 0.39 36.35
C THR A 28 -24.41 1.89 36.43
N SER A 29 -23.40 2.64 36.86
CA SER A 29 -23.38 4.11 36.78
C SER A 29 -22.78 4.54 35.46
N ASP A 30 -23.52 5.27 34.63
CA ASP A 30 -22.97 6.05 33.52
C ASP A 30 -22.80 7.53 33.93
N ASN A 31 -21.87 8.20 33.23
CA ASN A 31 -21.29 9.48 33.65
C ASN A 31 -22.18 10.72 33.36
N ARG A 32 -23.51 10.55 33.44
CA ARG A 32 -24.50 11.61 33.37
C ARG A 32 -25.58 11.29 34.39
N GLY A 33 -25.40 11.81 35.60
CA GLY A 33 -26.21 11.43 36.77
C GLY A 33 -27.71 11.61 36.60
N ASP A 34 -28.38 10.53 36.20
CA ASP A 34 -29.80 10.28 36.42
C ASP A 34 -29.95 8.91 37.09
N ILE A 35 -30.52 8.90 38.29
CA ILE A 35 -30.81 7.69 39.07
C ILE A 35 -32.25 7.26 38.73
N GLY A 36 -32.39 6.27 37.86
CA GLY A 36 -33.67 5.60 37.62
C GLY A 36 -33.88 4.46 38.63
N HIS A 37 -34.81 4.63 39.56
CA HIS A 37 -35.24 3.55 40.46
C HIS A 37 -36.23 2.64 39.75
N HIS A 38 -35.87 1.37 39.53
CA HIS A 38 -36.86 0.32 39.24
C HIS A 38 -37.38 -0.23 40.57
N THR A 39 -38.68 -0.07 40.82
CA THR A 39 -39.41 -0.81 41.86
C THR A 39 -40.23 -1.90 41.19
N ASP A 40 -39.83 -3.16 41.40
CA ASP A 40 -40.73 -4.30 41.22
C ASP A 40 -41.32 -4.65 42.58
N ASN A 41 -42.65 -4.55 42.72
CA ASN A 41 -43.51 -5.63 43.22
C ASN A 41 -44.93 -5.15 43.55
N GLY A 42 -45.92 -5.94 43.09
CA GLY A 42 -46.98 -6.45 43.97
C GLY A 42 -48.32 -5.74 43.98
N ASP A 43 -49.29 -6.33 43.28
CA ASP A 43 -50.72 -6.47 43.60
C ASP A 43 -51.41 -5.44 44.53
N SER A 44 -52.31 -4.63 43.96
CA SER A 44 -53.61 -4.34 44.59
C SER A 44 -54.68 -3.93 43.59
N LYS A 45 -55.81 -4.61 43.70
CA LYS A 45 -57.09 -4.31 43.05
C LYS A 45 -57.61 -2.93 43.48
N GLY A 46 -58.24 -2.19 42.57
CA GLY A 46 -58.96 -0.97 42.93
C GLY A 46 -59.48 -0.18 41.72
N ASP A 47 -60.78 -0.31 41.53
CA ASP A 47 -61.68 0.28 40.54
C ASP A 47 -61.57 1.77 40.12
N HIS A 48 -61.98 1.98 38.87
CA HIS A 48 -62.76 3.08 38.26
C HIS A 48 -62.19 4.50 38.11
N GLY A 49 -62.25 5.04 36.87
CA GLY A 49 -62.30 6.50 36.65
C GLY A 49 -61.92 7.06 35.27
N TRP A 50 -62.74 6.80 34.26
CA TRP A 50 -62.95 7.52 32.97
C TRP A 50 -62.17 8.82 32.65
N GLY A 51 -61.62 8.93 31.42
CA GLY A 51 -61.32 10.23 30.80
C GLY A 51 -60.44 10.26 29.53
N ARG A 52 -61.07 10.03 28.36
CA ARG A 52 -60.65 10.18 26.95
C ARG A 52 -59.42 11.05 26.58
N GLY A 53 -58.63 10.54 25.61
CA GLY A 53 -57.77 11.34 24.72
C GLY A 53 -56.96 10.47 23.74
N ASP A 54 -57.28 10.55 22.45
CA ASP A 54 -56.71 9.77 21.34
C ASP A 54 -55.18 9.80 21.25
N GLY A 55 -54.58 8.60 21.21
CA GLY A 55 -53.19 8.35 20.86
C GLY A 55 -53.08 6.92 20.35
N GLY A 56 -53.40 6.72 19.07
CA GLY A 56 -53.45 5.42 18.40
C GLY A 56 -52.11 4.69 18.43
N SER A 57 -51.92 3.88 19.47
CA SER A 57 -50.92 2.83 19.56
C SER A 57 -51.51 1.58 18.92
N SER A 58 -51.13 1.27 17.67
CA SER A 58 -51.44 -0.02 17.07
C SER A 58 -50.49 -1.07 17.65
N GLY A 59 -50.88 -1.61 18.81
CA GLY A 59 -50.39 -2.88 19.31
C GLY A 59 -50.80 -3.99 18.34
N GLY A 60 -49.84 -4.46 17.54
CA GLY A 60 -49.99 -5.70 16.80
C GLY A 60 -49.61 -6.87 17.70
N ASN A 61 -50.58 -7.76 17.95
CA ASN A 61 -50.41 -9.04 18.63
C ASN A 61 -49.13 -9.75 18.17
N ALA A 62 -48.22 -9.99 19.11
CA ALA A 62 -47.12 -10.92 18.95
C ALA A 62 -47.67 -12.36 18.90
N SER A 63 -48.14 -12.75 17.72
CA SER A 63 -48.25 -14.15 17.36
C SER A 63 -46.86 -14.76 17.49
N HIS A 64 -46.74 -15.78 18.34
CA HIS A 64 -45.55 -16.61 18.52
C HIS A 64 -45.24 -17.42 17.24
N ASN A 65 -44.79 -16.76 16.18
CA ASN A 65 -44.08 -17.41 15.10
C ASN A 65 -42.59 -17.17 15.28
N ASN A 66 -41.83 -18.25 15.34
CA ASN A 66 -40.37 -18.31 15.24
C ASN A 66 -39.88 -17.84 13.85
N ASP A 67 -40.27 -16.65 13.41
CA ASP A 67 -39.67 -16.00 12.25
C ASP A 67 -38.45 -15.22 12.75
N ALA A 68 -37.35 -15.96 12.88
CA ALA A 68 -36.04 -15.41 13.15
C ALA A 68 -35.77 -14.25 12.18
N TYR A 69 -35.68 -13.02 12.70
CA TYR A 69 -35.08 -11.93 11.96
C TYR A 69 -33.70 -12.39 11.50
N PRO A 70 -33.36 -12.30 10.21
CA PRO A 70 -32.04 -12.71 9.75
C PRO A 70 -30.98 -11.88 10.48
N LEU A 71 -29.98 -12.56 11.05
CA LEU A 71 -28.85 -11.95 11.77
C LEU A 71 -28.15 -10.85 10.94
N ASN A 72 -28.26 -10.94 9.61
CA ASN A 72 -27.73 -9.98 8.65
C ASN A 72 -28.90 -9.27 7.93
N TYR A 73 -29.28 -8.07 8.36
CA TYR A 73 -30.36 -7.27 7.74
C TYR A 73 -29.82 -5.93 7.24
N THR A 74 -30.17 -5.56 6.00
CA THR A 74 -29.89 -4.24 5.44
C THR A 74 -31.12 -3.67 4.73
N ASN A 75 -31.29 -2.35 4.81
CA ASN A 75 -32.42 -1.63 4.22
C ASN A 75 -32.00 -0.35 3.48
N THR A 76 -30.72 0.00 3.49
CA THR A 76 -30.20 1.25 2.92
C THR A 76 -29.27 0.93 1.75
N PRO A 77 -29.59 1.35 0.51
CA PRO A 77 -28.74 1.06 -0.64
C PRO A 77 -27.33 1.61 -0.45
N GLY A 78 -26.34 0.84 -0.89
CA GLY A 78 -24.94 1.22 -0.88
C GLY A 78 -24.27 1.20 0.48
N THR A 79 -24.97 0.84 1.56
CA THR A 79 -24.38 0.72 2.90
C THR A 79 -23.71 -0.65 3.06
N PRO A 80 -22.41 -0.70 3.45
CA PRO A 80 -21.75 -1.95 3.81
C PRO A 80 -22.41 -2.62 5.02
N ALA A 81 -22.65 -3.93 4.93
CA ALA A 81 -23.15 -4.75 6.03
C ALA A 81 -22.25 -5.97 6.21
N THR A 82 -21.91 -6.32 7.44
CA THR A 82 -21.18 -7.55 7.75
C THR A 82 -22.13 -8.74 7.66
N VAL A 83 -21.72 -9.81 6.96
CA VAL A 83 -22.48 -11.04 6.83
C VAL A 83 -21.64 -12.25 7.23
N TYR A 84 -22.27 -13.15 7.97
CA TYR A 84 -21.68 -14.41 8.42
C TYR A 84 -22.33 -15.59 7.69
N ALA A 85 -21.53 -16.57 7.31
CA ALA A 85 -22.06 -17.83 6.76
C ALA A 85 -22.63 -18.68 7.90
N GLY A 86 -23.81 -19.30 7.71
CA GLY A 86 -24.40 -20.16 8.73
C GLY A 86 -25.18 -21.36 8.18
N GLY A 87 -24.96 -22.55 8.73
CA GLY A 87 -25.45 -23.80 8.15
C GLY A 87 -24.99 -23.96 6.69
N ASP A 88 -25.89 -24.26 5.76
CA ASP A 88 -25.59 -24.44 4.33
C ASP A 88 -25.68 -23.14 3.49
N THR A 89 -25.99 -21.98 4.10
CA THR A 89 -26.25 -20.73 3.36
C THR A 89 -25.63 -19.50 4.01
N MET A 90 -25.47 -18.40 3.26
CA MET A 90 -25.27 -17.07 3.84
C MET A 90 -26.62 -16.37 3.89
N SER A 91 -27.18 -16.14 5.09
CA SER A 91 -28.52 -15.53 5.21
C SER A 91 -28.46 -14.00 5.11
N LEU A 92 -29.37 -13.40 4.36
CA LEU A 92 -29.45 -11.96 4.11
C LEU A 92 -30.91 -11.50 4.11
N GLY A 93 -31.26 -10.57 5.00
CA GLY A 93 -32.52 -9.85 5.01
C GLY A 93 -32.40 -8.51 4.29
N LEU A 94 -33.36 -8.23 3.41
CA LEU A 94 -33.43 -7.03 2.58
C LEU A 94 -34.71 -6.26 2.88
N GLY A 95 -34.60 -4.98 3.24
CA GLY A 95 -35.75 -4.09 3.31
C GLY A 95 -36.20 -3.59 1.94
N ALA A 96 -37.50 -3.36 1.75
CA ALA A 96 -38.08 -2.85 0.50
C ALA A 96 -37.47 -1.53 0.00
N THR A 97 -36.87 -0.71 0.86
CA THR A 97 -36.19 0.55 0.51
C THR A 97 -34.87 0.35 -0.26
N LEU A 98 -34.34 -0.87 -0.35
CA LEU A 98 -33.10 -1.15 -1.09
C LEU A 98 -33.22 -1.05 -2.61
N PHE A 99 -34.45 -1.17 -3.13
CA PHE A 99 -34.70 -1.18 -4.57
C PHE A 99 -34.83 0.22 -5.18
N ALA A 100 -34.64 1.28 -4.38
CA ALA A 100 -34.68 2.65 -4.85
C ALA A 100 -33.62 3.51 -4.15
N LEU A 101 -32.88 4.30 -4.92
CA LEU A 101 -32.01 5.35 -4.38
C LEU A 101 -32.80 6.63 -4.07
N SER A 102 -32.46 7.30 -2.96
CA SER A 102 -32.92 8.67 -2.71
C SER A 102 -32.28 9.66 -3.69
N GLN A 103 -32.83 10.87 -3.78
CA GLN A 103 -32.30 11.91 -4.67
C GLN A 103 -30.83 12.25 -4.36
N LEU A 104 -30.49 12.40 -3.07
CA LEU A 104 -29.12 12.63 -2.61
C LEU A 104 -28.17 11.49 -3.00
N GLN A 105 -28.61 10.24 -2.91
CA GLN A 105 -27.79 9.08 -3.29
C GLN A 105 -27.51 9.05 -4.80
N LYS A 106 -28.50 9.41 -5.63
CA LYS A 106 -28.34 9.51 -7.07
C LYS A 106 -27.34 10.60 -7.43
N GLU A 107 -27.42 11.76 -6.79
CA GLU A 107 -26.49 12.87 -7.01
C GLU A 107 -25.05 12.51 -6.63
N ALA A 108 -24.85 11.83 -5.49
CA ALA A 108 -23.53 11.34 -5.08
C ALA A 108 -22.94 10.35 -6.10
N LEU A 109 -23.75 9.39 -6.56
CA LEU A 109 -23.31 8.41 -7.56
C LEU A 109 -22.99 9.08 -8.92
N MET A 110 -23.81 10.04 -9.33
CA MET A 110 -23.56 10.82 -10.56
C MET A 110 -22.30 11.67 -10.44
N ALA A 111 -22.03 12.25 -9.27
CA ALA A 111 -20.79 12.98 -9.02
C ALA A 111 -19.56 12.06 -9.14
N LEU A 112 -19.65 10.80 -8.69
CA LEU A 112 -18.59 9.80 -8.88
C LEU A 112 -18.36 9.46 -10.36
N ILE A 113 -19.44 9.23 -11.10
CA ILE A 113 -19.37 8.81 -12.52
C ILE A 113 -18.86 9.96 -13.42
N THR A 114 -19.27 11.19 -13.14
CA THR A 114 -18.91 12.36 -13.97
C THR A 114 -17.52 12.92 -13.66
N ASN A 115 -16.95 12.61 -12.49
CA ASN A 115 -15.64 13.10 -12.12
C ASN A 115 -14.52 12.36 -12.90
N VAL A 116 -13.61 13.15 -13.47
CA VAL A 116 -12.48 12.70 -14.30
C VAL A 116 -11.12 12.88 -13.61
N THR A 117 -11.07 13.40 -12.38
CA THR A 117 -9.81 13.68 -11.67
C THR A 117 -9.30 12.44 -10.94
N VAL A 118 -8.83 11.44 -11.70
CA VAL A 118 -8.13 10.28 -11.14
C VAL A 118 -6.62 10.50 -11.21
N ILE A 119 -5.93 10.38 -10.08
CA ILE A 119 -4.46 10.38 -10.03
C ILE A 119 -3.97 8.98 -10.38
N SER A 120 -2.88 8.89 -11.15
CA SER A 120 -2.27 7.61 -11.54
C SER A 120 -2.10 6.68 -10.34
N GLY A 121 -2.56 5.42 -10.49
CA GLY A 121 -2.49 4.39 -9.45
C GLY A 121 -3.51 4.52 -8.31
N ARG A 122 -4.45 5.48 -8.37
CA ARG A 122 -5.53 5.66 -7.39
C ARG A 122 -6.90 5.37 -8.00
N LEU A 123 -7.85 5.00 -7.14
CA LEU A 123 -9.25 4.78 -7.48
C LEU A 123 -10.11 5.90 -6.87
N LEU A 124 -10.99 6.50 -7.67
CA LEU A 124 -12.01 7.39 -7.14
C LEU A 124 -13.19 6.56 -6.64
N GLY A 125 -13.62 6.80 -5.40
CA GLY A 125 -14.74 6.08 -4.82
C GLY A 125 -15.46 6.82 -3.70
N ILE A 126 -16.57 6.25 -3.27
CA ILE A 126 -17.40 6.75 -2.17
C ILE A 126 -17.57 5.61 -1.14
N LEU A 127 -17.32 5.90 0.14
CA LEU A 127 -17.54 4.98 1.25
C LEU A 127 -18.97 5.04 1.73
N GLY A 128 -19.79 4.08 1.30
CA GLY A 128 -21.22 4.04 1.62
C GLY A 128 -22.00 5.21 1.02
N LEU A 129 -23.28 5.03 0.71
CA LEU A 129 -24.11 6.14 0.22
C LEU A 129 -24.66 7.04 1.35
N PHE A 130 -24.39 6.73 2.63
CA PHE A 130 -24.89 7.52 3.78
C PHE A 130 -24.03 7.56 5.07
N TYR A 131 -22.78 7.08 5.13
CA TYR A 131 -22.00 7.17 6.39
C TYR A 131 -20.48 7.28 6.19
N PRO A 132 -19.81 8.28 6.80
CA PRO A 132 -18.35 8.38 6.85
C PRO A 132 -17.80 7.96 8.22
N SER A 133 -17.86 6.67 8.55
CA SER A 133 -17.12 6.12 9.70
C SER A 133 -16.74 4.65 9.47
N PRO A 134 -15.60 4.19 10.00
CA PRO A 134 -15.24 2.78 10.01
C PRO A 134 -16.38 1.99 10.68
N ILE A 135 -16.68 0.82 10.15
CA ILE A 135 -17.37 -0.21 10.93
C ILE A 135 -16.45 -0.43 12.14
N GLU A 136 -16.79 0.12 13.31
CA GLU A 136 -16.23 -0.40 14.54
C GLU A 136 -16.49 -1.91 14.46
N PRO A 137 -15.47 -2.77 14.57
CA PRO A 137 -15.74 -4.19 14.68
C PRO A 137 -16.74 -4.30 15.82
N ASP A 138 -17.96 -4.76 15.51
CA ASP A 138 -19.03 -4.86 16.50
C ASP A 138 -18.40 -5.43 17.77
N PRO A 139 -18.69 -4.86 18.96
CA PRO A 139 -18.17 -5.40 20.21
C PRO A 139 -18.37 -6.91 20.12
N LYS A 140 -17.30 -7.71 20.27
CA LYS A 140 -17.34 -9.17 20.08
C LYS A 140 -18.54 -9.72 20.85
N VAL A 141 -19.68 -9.82 20.18
CA VAL A 141 -20.85 -10.41 20.78
C VAL A 141 -20.46 -11.87 20.71
N HIS A 142 -20.09 -12.43 21.85
CA HIS A 142 -19.86 -13.86 22.00
C HIS A 142 -21.22 -14.57 21.84
N ILE A 143 -21.83 -14.48 20.66
CA ILE A 143 -22.92 -15.35 20.29
C ILE A 143 -22.26 -16.63 19.84
N HIS A 144 -22.01 -17.54 20.78
CA HIS A 144 -21.71 -18.93 20.46
C HIS A 144 -22.98 -19.60 19.91
N VAL A 145 -23.41 -19.18 18.72
CA VAL A 145 -24.30 -20.02 17.90
C VAL A 145 -23.37 -20.93 17.14
N LYS A 146 -23.37 -22.23 17.47
CA LYS A 146 -22.55 -23.26 16.81
C LYS A 146 -22.75 -23.34 15.28
N ASP A 147 -23.73 -22.63 14.74
CA ASP A 147 -24.17 -22.72 13.37
C ASP A 147 -23.57 -21.65 12.44
N PHE A 148 -22.86 -20.63 12.94
CA PHE A 148 -22.30 -19.53 12.12
C PHE A 148 -20.76 -19.49 12.14
N ASP A 149 -20.17 -19.28 10.96
CA ASP A 149 -18.74 -19.03 10.76
C ASP A 149 -18.43 -17.55 11.03
N ILE A 150 -18.25 -17.25 12.31
CA ILE A 150 -17.99 -15.88 12.82
C ILE A 150 -16.53 -15.45 12.53
N ASP A 151 -15.64 -16.43 12.30
CA ASP A 151 -14.22 -16.17 12.07
C ASP A 151 -13.90 -15.71 10.64
N ASN A 152 -14.82 -15.91 9.69
CA ASN A 152 -14.68 -15.50 8.29
C ASN A 152 -15.83 -14.59 7.79
N PRO A 153 -15.98 -13.37 8.37
CA PRO A 153 -17.01 -12.44 7.93
C PRO A 153 -16.76 -11.93 6.50
N HIS A 154 -17.85 -11.60 5.81
CA HIS A 154 -17.83 -10.92 4.52
C HIS A 154 -18.52 -9.57 4.64
N VAL A 155 -18.02 -8.58 3.93
CA VAL A 155 -18.67 -7.28 3.75
C VAL A 155 -19.55 -7.36 2.51
N LEU A 156 -20.84 -7.13 2.71
CA LEU A 156 -21.85 -7.07 1.67
C LEU A 156 -22.20 -5.62 1.35
N VAL A 157 -22.25 -5.28 0.06
CA VAL A 157 -22.85 -4.02 -0.43
C VAL A 157 -23.90 -4.35 -1.48
N THR A 158 -25.07 -3.70 -1.39
CA THR A 158 -26.18 -3.87 -2.34
C THR A 158 -26.58 -2.55 -2.99
N LEU A 159 -26.93 -2.57 -4.28
CA LEU A 159 -27.42 -1.41 -5.04
C LEU A 159 -28.54 -1.85 -6.02
N PRO A 160 -29.49 -0.98 -6.38
CA PRO A 160 -30.40 -1.27 -7.49
C PRO A 160 -29.61 -1.47 -8.79
N ALA A 161 -29.93 -2.52 -9.55
CA ALA A 161 -29.16 -2.86 -10.73
C ALA A 161 -29.19 -1.74 -11.81
N GLU A 162 -30.31 -1.03 -11.92
CA GLU A 162 -30.48 0.11 -12.84
C GLU A 162 -29.49 1.26 -12.63
N ASN A 163 -28.87 1.35 -11.44
CA ASN A 163 -27.94 2.41 -11.12
C ASN A 163 -26.47 1.99 -11.32
N ILE A 164 -26.22 0.71 -11.59
CA ILE A 164 -24.87 0.22 -11.87
C ILE A 164 -24.61 0.01 -13.35
N THR A 165 -25.65 -0.18 -14.16
CA THR A 165 -25.55 -0.48 -15.60
C THR A 165 -26.47 0.44 -16.40
N ARG A 166 -26.12 0.66 -17.68
CA ARG A 166 -26.98 1.35 -18.65
C ARG A 166 -27.96 0.42 -19.35
N VAL A 167 -27.89 -0.89 -19.10
CA VAL A 167 -28.84 -1.87 -19.64
C VAL A 167 -30.21 -1.62 -19.01
N PRO A 168 -31.28 -1.45 -19.81
CA PRO A 168 -32.64 -1.30 -19.28
C PRO A 168 -33.01 -2.46 -18.36
N VAL A 169 -33.73 -2.19 -17.27
CA VAL A 169 -34.08 -3.19 -16.24
C VAL A 169 -34.75 -4.43 -16.84
N GLU A 170 -35.61 -4.24 -17.84
CA GLU A 170 -36.34 -5.30 -18.54
C GLU A 170 -35.42 -6.22 -19.38
N ASP A 171 -34.24 -5.73 -19.75
CA ASP A 171 -33.25 -6.44 -20.55
C ASP A 171 -32.16 -7.09 -19.69
N ILE A 172 -32.00 -6.69 -18.43
CA ILE A 172 -31.02 -7.30 -17.51
C ILE A 172 -31.19 -8.83 -17.43
N PRO A 173 -32.40 -9.40 -17.20
CA PRO A 173 -32.60 -10.85 -17.12
C PRO A 173 -32.32 -11.63 -18.41
N LYS A 174 -32.27 -10.94 -19.56
CA LYS A 174 -32.02 -11.55 -20.87
C LYS A 174 -30.53 -11.81 -21.12
N ASN A 175 -29.66 -11.21 -20.31
CA ASN A 175 -28.21 -11.30 -20.46
C ASN A 175 -27.59 -12.22 -19.41
N THR A 176 -26.49 -12.89 -19.74
CA THR A 176 -25.69 -13.68 -18.78
C THR A 176 -24.80 -12.80 -17.90
N SER A 177 -24.49 -11.60 -18.38
CA SER A 177 -23.73 -10.57 -17.67
C SER A 177 -24.12 -9.20 -18.20
N VAL A 178 -24.07 -8.17 -17.36
CA VAL A 178 -24.31 -6.78 -17.75
C VAL A 178 -23.05 -5.94 -17.54
N PRO A 179 -22.74 -4.98 -18.43
CA PRO A 179 -21.63 -4.06 -18.23
C PRO A 179 -21.98 -3.08 -17.11
N ALA A 180 -21.16 -3.02 -16.07
CA ALA A 180 -21.28 -2.07 -14.98
C ALA A 180 -20.37 -0.85 -15.20
N ASP A 181 -20.88 0.34 -14.87
CA ASP A 181 -20.14 1.62 -14.84
C ASP A 181 -19.58 1.91 -13.44
N VAL A 182 -20.15 1.28 -12.42
CA VAL A 182 -19.73 1.38 -11.01
C VAL A 182 -19.79 0.00 -10.35
N ILE A 183 -18.83 -0.28 -9.48
CA ILE A 183 -18.84 -1.49 -8.64
C ILE A 183 -18.40 -1.15 -7.22
N ALA A 184 -18.97 -1.85 -6.24
CA ALA A 184 -18.46 -1.84 -4.87
C ALA A 184 -17.27 -2.80 -4.76
N ARG A 185 -16.11 -2.35 -4.29
CA ARG A 185 -14.90 -3.18 -4.14
C ARG A 185 -14.09 -2.77 -2.91
N ALA A 186 -13.20 -3.65 -2.46
CA ALA A 186 -12.21 -3.28 -1.45
C ALA A 186 -11.27 -2.19 -1.95
N VAL A 187 -11.02 -1.20 -1.10
CA VAL A 187 -10.03 -0.13 -1.31
C VAL A 187 -9.21 0.07 -0.03
N ILE A 188 -8.08 0.76 -0.13
CA ILE A 188 -7.26 1.12 1.02
C ILE A 188 -7.49 2.59 1.36
N ASP A 189 -7.93 2.85 2.60
CA ASP A 189 -7.92 4.20 3.17
C ASP A 189 -6.63 4.42 3.96
N GLU A 190 -5.70 5.17 3.36
CA GLU A 190 -4.36 5.42 3.90
C GLU A 190 -4.39 6.09 5.28
N LEU A 191 -5.36 6.98 5.50
CA LEU A 191 -5.46 7.75 6.75
C LEU A 191 -5.99 6.87 7.87
N ALA A 192 -7.07 6.14 7.58
CA ALA A 192 -7.68 5.24 8.55
C ALA A 192 -6.84 3.96 8.76
N LYS A 193 -5.92 3.65 7.83
CA LYS A 193 -5.19 2.38 7.76
C LYS A 193 -6.12 1.17 7.75
N THR A 194 -7.22 1.30 7.01
CA THR A 194 -8.28 0.27 6.90
C THR A 194 -8.48 -0.15 5.46
N ARG A 195 -9.14 -1.30 5.28
CA ARG A 195 -9.52 -1.83 3.97
C ARG A 195 -11.05 -1.83 3.76
N PRO A 196 -11.70 -0.66 3.66
CA PRO A 196 -13.14 -0.61 3.51
C PRO A 196 -13.59 -1.02 2.09
N VAL A 197 -14.90 -1.28 1.94
CA VAL A 197 -15.54 -1.45 0.63
C VAL A 197 -16.11 -0.11 0.17
N ALA A 198 -15.61 0.39 -0.96
CA ALA A 198 -16.06 1.63 -1.57
C ALA A 198 -16.76 1.35 -2.91
N ILE A 199 -17.74 2.19 -3.25
CA ILE A 199 -18.33 2.23 -4.60
C ILE A 199 -17.35 3.01 -5.48
N THR A 200 -16.83 2.35 -6.51
CA THR A 200 -15.78 2.86 -7.41
C THR A 200 -16.28 2.88 -8.84
N ARG A 201 -15.82 3.86 -9.61
CA ARG A 201 -16.06 3.92 -11.05
C ARG A 201 -15.24 2.84 -11.77
N VAL A 202 -15.82 2.25 -12.80
CA VAL A 202 -15.16 1.27 -13.66
C VAL A 202 -15.43 1.51 -15.13
N GLU A 203 -14.53 1.01 -15.98
CA GLU A 203 -14.75 0.97 -17.41
C GLU A 203 -15.49 -0.33 -17.77
N SER A 204 -16.81 -0.22 -17.98
CA SER A 204 -17.68 -1.25 -18.59
C SER A 204 -17.37 -2.69 -18.13
N THR A 205 -17.28 -2.92 -16.82
CA THR A 205 -16.86 -4.22 -16.28
C THR A 205 -18.02 -5.23 -16.33
N PRO A 206 -17.85 -6.43 -16.91
CA PRO A 206 -18.93 -7.41 -16.99
C PRO A 206 -19.24 -7.98 -15.59
N VAL A 207 -20.47 -7.77 -15.13
CA VAL A 207 -20.99 -8.34 -13.87
C VAL A 207 -21.98 -9.45 -14.21
N PRO A 208 -21.81 -10.68 -13.67
CA PRO A 208 -22.68 -11.81 -13.99
C PRO A 208 -24.11 -11.60 -13.48
N VAL A 209 -25.09 -12.04 -14.28
CA VAL A 209 -26.50 -12.08 -13.88
C VAL A 209 -26.80 -13.47 -13.33
N VAL A 210 -27.17 -13.54 -12.05
CA VAL A 210 -27.47 -14.77 -11.32
C VAL A 210 -28.96 -14.87 -11.08
N LYS A 211 -29.58 -15.92 -11.60
CA LYS A 211 -31.00 -16.20 -11.37
C LYS A 211 -31.21 -16.73 -9.96
N ALA A 212 -32.04 -16.06 -9.19
CA ALA A 212 -32.42 -16.48 -7.85
C ALA A 212 -33.41 -17.64 -7.93
N GLN A 213 -33.17 -18.69 -7.15
CA GLN A 213 -34.08 -19.84 -7.03
C GLN A 213 -35.10 -19.56 -5.92
N LYS A 214 -36.39 -19.73 -6.23
CA LYS A 214 -37.46 -19.60 -5.23
C LYS A 214 -37.35 -20.73 -4.21
N THR A 215 -37.59 -20.42 -2.94
CA THR A 215 -37.72 -21.45 -1.89
C THR A 215 -39.20 -21.77 -1.64
N GLY A 216 -39.48 -22.76 -0.78
CA GLY A 216 -40.84 -23.06 -0.33
C GLY A 216 -41.49 -21.96 0.52
N LYS A 217 -40.76 -20.87 0.84
CA LYS A 217 -41.28 -19.71 1.57
C LYS A 217 -41.43 -18.50 0.62
N PRO A 218 -42.54 -17.74 0.71
CA PRO A 218 -42.72 -16.53 -0.10
C PRO A 218 -41.64 -15.49 0.23
N ASN A 219 -41.19 -14.73 -0.77
CA ASN A 219 -40.15 -13.71 -0.66
C ASN A 219 -38.80 -14.20 -0.11
N VAL A 220 -38.53 -15.51 -0.19
CA VAL A 220 -37.26 -16.12 0.21
C VAL A 220 -36.66 -16.85 -0.98
N TYR A 221 -35.43 -16.48 -1.33
CA TYR A 221 -34.71 -16.97 -2.50
C TYR A 221 -33.31 -17.48 -2.14
N THR A 222 -32.69 -18.26 -3.01
CA THR A 222 -31.27 -18.64 -2.94
C THR A 222 -30.55 -18.26 -4.23
N ALA A 223 -29.34 -17.70 -4.12
CA ALA A 223 -28.54 -17.29 -5.27
C ALA A 223 -27.06 -17.66 -5.09
N GLN A 224 -26.47 -18.25 -6.12
CA GLN A 224 -25.05 -18.61 -6.14
C GLN A 224 -24.22 -17.42 -6.60
N VAL A 225 -23.81 -16.57 -5.65
CA VAL A 225 -23.03 -15.35 -5.96
C VAL A 225 -21.55 -15.63 -6.13
N ILE A 226 -20.98 -16.50 -5.28
CA ILE A 226 -19.57 -16.85 -5.33
C ILE A 226 -19.43 -18.29 -5.86
N PRO A 227 -18.75 -18.52 -6.99
CA PRO A 227 -18.54 -19.87 -7.50
C PRO A 227 -17.86 -20.78 -6.47
N GLY A 228 -18.43 -21.95 -6.20
CA GLY A 228 -17.86 -22.95 -5.28
C GLY A 228 -18.08 -22.69 -3.77
N MET A 229 -18.75 -21.59 -3.38
CA MET A 229 -19.11 -21.33 -1.97
C MET A 229 -20.60 -21.59 -1.68
N LYS A 230 -21.02 -21.44 -0.43
CA LYS A 230 -22.42 -21.55 -0.02
C LYS A 230 -23.29 -20.48 -0.71
N PRO A 231 -24.50 -20.83 -1.19
CA PRO A 231 -25.40 -19.85 -1.80
C PRO A 231 -25.88 -18.83 -0.77
N VAL A 232 -26.17 -17.62 -1.25
CA VAL A 232 -26.77 -16.55 -0.45
C VAL A 232 -28.28 -16.78 -0.39
N ARG A 233 -28.83 -16.92 0.81
CA ARG A 233 -30.27 -16.97 1.06
C ARG A 233 -30.77 -15.56 1.31
N ILE A 234 -31.66 -15.08 0.45
CA ILE A 234 -32.15 -13.71 0.43
C ILE A 234 -33.62 -13.68 0.85
N THR A 235 -33.94 -12.95 1.92
CA THR A 235 -35.31 -12.70 2.40
C THR A 235 -35.67 -11.25 2.13
N VAL A 236 -36.71 -10.99 1.34
CA VAL A 236 -37.19 -9.64 1.03
C VAL A 236 -38.36 -9.27 1.94
N ASP A 237 -38.16 -8.29 2.81
CA ASP A 237 -39.19 -7.74 3.68
C ASP A 237 -39.99 -6.65 2.96
N THR A 238 -41.23 -7.02 2.60
CA THR A 238 -42.21 -6.13 1.97
C THR A 238 -43.23 -5.55 2.95
N SER A 239 -43.06 -5.77 4.26
CA SER A 239 -44.06 -5.40 5.28
C SER A 239 -44.11 -3.90 5.60
N ARG A 240 -43.06 -3.15 5.24
CA ARG A 240 -42.98 -1.70 5.47
C ARG A 240 -43.10 -0.94 4.14
N PRO A 241 -43.97 0.08 4.05
CA PRO A 241 -44.06 0.91 2.85
C PRO A 241 -42.71 1.56 2.54
N VAL A 242 -42.35 1.62 1.26
CA VAL A 242 -41.16 2.31 0.75
C VAL A 242 -41.32 3.82 1.02
N LYS A 243 -40.95 4.27 2.21
CA LYS A 243 -40.62 5.67 2.45
C LYS A 243 -39.10 5.78 2.32
N PRO A 244 -38.57 6.59 1.38
CA PRO A 244 -37.17 6.98 1.42
C PRO A 244 -36.86 7.48 2.83
N ALA A 245 -35.72 7.08 3.39
CA ALA A 245 -35.28 7.59 4.67
C ALA A 245 -35.38 9.12 4.65
N THR A 246 -35.99 9.73 5.67
CA THR A 246 -36.08 11.19 5.79
C THR A 246 -34.67 11.75 5.73
N ASP A 247 -34.41 12.54 4.69
CA ASP A 247 -33.10 13.12 4.41
C ASP A 247 -32.64 13.92 5.64
N LYS A 248 -31.56 13.49 6.29
CA LYS A 248 -30.84 14.36 7.23
C LYS A 248 -30.00 15.32 6.40
N PRO A 249 -30.25 16.65 6.46
CA PRO A 249 -29.42 17.61 5.75
C PRO A 249 -27.96 17.53 6.25
N GLY A 250 -26.99 17.41 5.34
CA GLY A 250 -25.59 17.70 5.65
C GLY A 250 -24.55 16.58 5.55
N LEU A 251 -24.88 15.36 5.09
CA LEU A 251 -23.87 14.29 4.89
C LEU A 251 -23.98 13.63 3.51
N MET A 252 -23.76 14.37 2.43
CA MET A 252 -23.39 13.72 1.17
C MET A 252 -21.96 13.19 1.29
N PRO A 253 -21.72 11.88 1.07
CA PRO A 253 -20.35 11.37 1.05
C PRO A 253 -19.67 11.85 -0.24
N ALA A 254 -18.62 12.65 -0.09
CA ALA A 254 -17.87 13.17 -1.24
C ALA A 254 -16.97 12.08 -1.85
N PRO A 255 -16.81 12.04 -3.19
CA PRO A 255 -15.82 11.19 -3.81
C PRO A 255 -14.42 11.45 -3.25
N LYS A 256 -13.76 10.41 -2.77
CA LYS A 256 -12.39 10.43 -2.27
C LYS A 256 -11.52 9.50 -3.12
N GLN A 257 -10.24 9.80 -3.22
CA GLN A 257 -9.27 8.93 -3.88
C GLN A 257 -8.69 7.93 -2.88
N TYR A 258 -8.64 6.66 -3.28
CA TYR A 258 -8.12 5.54 -2.52
C TYR A 258 -7.01 4.83 -3.29
N LEU A 259 -6.22 4.02 -2.58
CA LEU A 259 -5.35 3.04 -3.24
C LEU A 259 -6.15 1.76 -3.53
N SER A 260 -5.78 1.06 -4.59
CA SER A 260 -6.31 -0.28 -4.87
C SER A 260 -5.95 -1.22 -3.73
N ALA A 261 -6.90 -2.02 -3.28
CA ALA A 261 -6.60 -3.10 -2.35
C ALA A 261 -5.99 -4.29 -3.12
N PRO A 262 -5.04 -5.03 -2.54
CA PRO A 262 -4.55 -6.26 -3.14
C PRO A 262 -5.68 -7.29 -3.26
N GLU A 263 -5.88 -7.80 -4.47
CA GLU A 263 -6.86 -8.85 -4.80
C GLU A 263 -6.12 -10.20 -4.92
N GLU A 264 -5.74 -10.78 -3.79
CA GLU A 264 -5.25 -12.16 -3.74
C GLU A 264 -6.42 -13.15 -3.78
N LYS A 265 -6.14 -14.44 -4.07
CA LYS A 265 -7.18 -15.49 -4.15
C LYS A 265 -8.09 -15.55 -2.93
N ASP A 266 -7.57 -15.24 -1.74
CA ASP A 266 -8.32 -15.25 -0.50
C ASP A 266 -9.00 -13.91 -0.18
N ASN A 267 -8.77 -12.85 -0.96
CA ASN A 267 -9.19 -11.46 -0.72
C ASN A 267 -10.08 -10.89 -1.85
N MET A 268 -10.55 -11.74 -2.77
CA MET A 268 -11.35 -11.34 -3.94
C MET A 268 -12.71 -10.75 -3.54
N THR A 269 -13.12 -9.72 -4.27
CA THR A 269 -14.51 -9.25 -4.26
C THR A 269 -15.28 -9.96 -5.36
N HIS A 270 -16.46 -10.48 -5.03
CA HIS A 270 -17.36 -11.11 -5.99
C HIS A 270 -18.59 -10.24 -6.22
N HIS A 271 -18.93 -10.06 -7.48
CA HIS A 271 -20.05 -9.21 -7.91
C HIS A 271 -21.10 -10.06 -8.62
N ALA A 272 -22.37 -9.77 -8.41
CA ALA A 272 -23.46 -10.35 -9.18
C ALA A 272 -24.66 -9.39 -9.25
N VAL A 273 -25.44 -9.50 -10.32
CA VAL A 273 -26.79 -8.95 -10.41
C VAL A 273 -27.78 -10.08 -10.20
N ILE A 274 -28.58 -9.99 -9.15
CA ILE A 274 -29.57 -11.00 -8.80
C ILE A 274 -30.86 -10.73 -9.57
N ASP A 275 -31.28 -11.68 -10.39
CA ASP A 275 -32.56 -11.69 -11.09
C ASP A 275 -33.56 -12.54 -10.27
N PHE A 276 -34.63 -11.90 -9.79
CA PHE A 276 -35.70 -12.55 -9.02
C PHE A 276 -36.82 -13.14 -9.90
N GLY A 277 -36.65 -13.15 -11.23
CA GLY A 277 -37.63 -13.72 -12.15
C GLY A 277 -38.92 -12.91 -12.24
N GLY A 278 -38.85 -11.60 -12.02
CA GLY A 278 -39.98 -10.67 -12.08
C GLY A 278 -40.70 -10.41 -10.75
N ASP A 279 -40.43 -11.19 -9.69
CA ASP A 279 -41.04 -10.98 -8.37
C ASP A 279 -40.55 -9.69 -7.69
N HIS A 280 -39.28 -9.31 -7.96
CA HIS A 280 -38.63 -8.09 -7.47
C HIS A 280 -37.71 -7.51 -8.55
N ALA A 281 -37.42 -6.20 -8.47
CA ALA A 281 -36.45 -5.57 -9.37
C ALA A 281 -35.05 -6.19 -9.20
N PRO A 282 -34.24 -6.32 -10.27
CA PRO A 282 -32.89 -6.87 -10.17
C PRO A 282 -32.00 -6.07 -9.22
N LEU A 283 -31.18 -6.78 -8.43
CA LEU A 283 -30.36 -6.19 -7.36
C LEU A 283 -28.89 -6.51 -7.57
N TYR A 284 -28.04 -5.49 -7.61
CA TYR A 284 -26.58 -5.68 -7.55
C TYR A 284 -26.14 -6.03 -6.13
N VAL A 285 -25.27 -7.03 -6.04
CA VAL A 285 -24.71 -7.58 -4.81
C VAL A 285 -23.20 -7.66 -4.97
N SER A 286 -22.47 -7.16 -3.98
CA SER A 286 -21.02 -7.27 -3.89
C SER A 286 -20.64 -7.90 -2.56
N LEU A 287 -19.90 -9.00 -2.61
CA LEU A 287 -19.39 -9.71 -1.44
C LEU A 287 -17.86 -9.66 -1.43
N THR A 288 -17.32 -9.02 -0.41
CA THR A 288 -15.88 -8.89 -0.18
C THR A 288 -15.51 -9.60 1.10
N LYS A 289 -14.50 -10.48 1.11
CA LYS A 289 -14.01 -11.06 2.37
C LYS A 289 -13.42 -9.98 3.28
N GLN A 290 -13.79 -10.00 4.55
CA GLN A 290 -13.21 -9.09 5.55
C GLN A 290 -11.85 -9.63 6.01
N VAL A 291 -10.88 -8.73 6.10
CA VAL A 291 -9.50 -9.05 6.49
C VAL A 291 -9.34 -8.75 7.98
N LYS A 292 -8.43 -9.44 8.66
CA LYS A 292 -8.15 -9.16 10.08
C LYS A 292 -7.53 -7.76 10.24
N PRO A 293 -7.82 -7.00 11.31
CA PRO A 293 -7.32 -5.63 11.47
C PRO A 293 -5.80 -5.47 11.40
N GLU A 294 -5.03 -6.47 11.85
CA GLU A 294 -3.56 -6.45 11.76
C GLU A 294 -3.08 -6.57 10.31
N GLU A 295 -3.74 -7.42 9.53
CA GLU A 295 -3.42 -7.65 8.13
C GLU A 295 -3.90 -6.47 7.25
N GLU A 296 -5.04 -5.85 7.57
CA GLU A 296 -5.48 -4.61 6.91
C GLU A 296 -4.45 -3.50 7.04
N LYS A 297 -3.92 -3.29 8.25
CA LYS A 297 -2.88 -2.28 8.50
C LYS A 297 -1.61 -2.58 7.71
N LYS A 298 -1.20 -3.86 7.66
CA LYS A 298 -0.02 -4.29 6.89
C LYS A 298 -0.22 -4.03 5.40
N GLN A 299 -1.35 -4.46 4.83
CA GLN A 299 -1.70 -4.23 3.43
C GLN A 299 -1.76 -2.72 3.11
N ALA A 300 -2.34 -1.91 3.99
CA ALA A 300 -2.42 -0.46 3.80
C ALA A 300 -1.03 0.20 3.79
N GLU A 301 -0.11 -0.23 4.67
CA GLU A 301 1.25 0.29 4.71
C GLU A 301 2.08 -0.17 3.50
N GLU A 302 1.90 -1.42 3.06
CA GLU A 302 2.61 -2.00 1.92
C GLU A 302 2.16 -1.39 0.60
N ALA A 303 0.85 -1.38 0.31
CA ALA A 303 0.28 -0.79 -0.91
C ALA A 303 0.67 0.68 -1.06
N ARG A 304 0.81 1.38 0.07
CA ARG A 304 1.23 2.78 0.10
C ARG A 304 2.71 2.97 -0.20
N LYS A 305 3.59 2.14 0.38
CA LYS A 305 5.02 2.16 0.05
C LYS A 305 5.25 1.86 -1.43
N GLU A 306 4.57 0.85 -1.95
CA GLU A 306 4.60 0.49 -3.36
C GLU A 306 4.12 1.64 -4.25
N TRP A 307 2.95 2.22 -3.95
CA TRP A 307 2.43 3.34 -4.74
C TRP A 307 3.36 4.56 -4.73
N VAL A 308 3.93 4.93 -3.58
CA VAL A 308 4.85 6.07 -3.49
C VAL A 308 6.13 5.81 -4.30
N ALA A 309 6.66 4.58 -4.24
CA ALA A 309 7.85 4.19 -5.01
C ALA A 309 7.59 4.20 -6.52
N ASP A 310 6.44 3.67 -6.96
CA ASP A 310 6.13 3.50 -8.38
C ASP A 310 5.53 4.76 -9.04
N ASN A 311 5.02 5.72 -8.26
CA ASN A 311 4.30 6.89 -8.78
C ASN A 311 4.81 8.24 -8.22
N PRO A 312 6.10 8.60 -8.35
CA PRO A 312 6.66 9.83 -7.77
C PRO A 312 5.98 11.12 -8.27
N ALA A 313 5.59 11.17 -9.56
CA ALA A 313 4.82 12.29 -10.11
C ALA A 313 3.38 12.33 -9.55
N GLY A 314 2.77 11.17 -9.30
CA GLY A 314 1.46 11.03 -8.68
C GLY A 314 1.48 11.52 -7.22
N VAL A 315 2.51 11.18 -6.46
CA VAL A 315 2.74 11.66 -5.09
C VAL A 315 2.82 13.19 -5.05
N SER A 316 3.61 13.78 -5.94
CA SER A 316 3.76 15.23 -6.03
C SER A 316 2.43 15.93 -6.33
N LYS A 317 1.64 15.35 -7.23
CA LYS A 317 0.28 15.85 -7.55
C LYS A 317 -0.66 15.74 -6.35
N VAL A 318 -0.66 14.62 -5.62
CA VAL A 318 -1.45 14.45 -4.38
C VAL A 318 -1.08 15.51 -3.35
N LEU A 319 0.21 15.77 -3.14
CA LEU A 319 0.66 16.78 -2.17
C LEU A 319 0.23 18.20 -2.57
N ALA A 320 0.26 18.53 -3.87
CA ALA A 320 -0.21 19.80 -4.40
C ALA A 320 -1.75 19.95 -4.27
N ASP A 321 -2.50 18.91 -4.62
CA ASP A 321 -3.96 18.87 -4.52
C ASP A 321 -4.40 18.99 -3.05
N LEU A 322 -3.75 18.26 -2.12
CA LEU A 322 -4.00 18.38 -0.68
C LEU A 322 -3.70 19.78 -0.15
N SER A 323 -2.59 20.39 -0.59
CA SER A 323 -2.25 21.76 -0.17
C SER A 323 -3.28 22.78 -0.67
N THR A 324 -3.75 22.62 -1.91
CA THR A 324 -4.80 23.46 -2.49
C THR A 324 -6.13 23.26 -1.75
N LEU A 325 -6.50 22.02 -1.45
CA LEU A 325 -7.70 21.67 -0.69
C LEU A 325 -7.66 22.27 0.72
N ILE A 326 -6.54 22.14 1.44
CA ILE A 326 -6.36 22.73 2.77
C ILE A 326 -6.57 24.25 2.73
N ASN A 327 -5.97 24.94 1.76
CA ASN A 327 -6.13 26.38 1.60
C ASN A 327 -7.59 26.77 1.32
N ALA A 328 -8.25 26.06 0.40
CA ALA A 328 -9.65 26.29 0.07
C ALA A 328 -10.58 26.05 1.28
N LYS A 329 -10.36 24.97 2.02
CA LYS A 329 -11.16 24.61 3.20
C LYS A 329 -10.92 25.54 4.38
N ASN A 330 -9.70 26.03 4.58
CA ASN A 330 -9.42 27.08 5.57
C ASN A 330 -10.17 28.38 5.26
N LYS A 331 -10.23 28.76 3.98
CA LYS A 331 -11.04 29.92 3.54
C LYS A 331 -12.53 29.69 3.81
N GLN A 332 -13.07 28.53 3.43
CA GLN A 332 -14.46 28.16 3.70
C GLN A 332 -14.79 28.14 5.20
N LEU A 333 -13.87 27.64 6.03
CA LEU A 333 -14.01 27.63 7.49
C LEU A 333 -14.11 29.05 8.04
N ALA A 334 -13.25 29.96 7.58
CA ALA A 334 -13.26 31.36 8.00
C ALA A 334 -14.57 32.06 7.59
N GLU A 335 -15.04 31.84 6.35
CA GLU A 335 -16.31 32.35 5.85
C GLU A 335 -17.49 31.85 6.70
N LYS A 336 -17.58 30.53 6.95
CA LYS A 336 -18.67 29.94 7.77
C LYS A 336 -18.63 30.41 9.23
N GLN A 337 -17.44 30.59 9.81
CA GLN A 337 -17.31 31.18 11.14
C GLN A 337 -17.80 32.62 11.18
N GLN A 338 -17.57 33.40 10.12
CA GLN A 338 -18.11 34.76 10.02
C GLN A 338 -19.63 34.73 9.85
N THR A 339 -20.17 33.84 9.02
CA THR A 339 -21.63 33.65 8.88
C THR A 339 -22.27 33.27 10.20
N LEU A 340 -21.66 32.38 10.99
CA LEU A 340 -22.12 32.01 12.31
C LEU A 340 -22.19 33.21 13.25
N LYS A 341 -21.11 34.03 13.31
CA LYS A 341 -21.08 35.24 14.13
C LYS A 341 -22.17 36.23 13.73
N ASN A 342 -22.35 36.47 12.43
CA ASN A 342 -23.38 37.36 11.93
C ASN A 342 -24.79 36.85 12.29
N LYS A 343 -25.04 35.55 12.13
CA LYS A 343 -26.32 34.91 12.47
C LYS A 343 -26.61 34.91 13.97
N GLN A 344 -25.60 34.70 14.80
CA GLN A 344 -25.73 34.85 16.25
C GLN A 344 -26.05 36.30 16.64
N ALA A 345 -25.44 37.29 16.00
CA ALA A 345 -25.76 38.70 16.23
C ALA A 345 -27.19 39.06 15.75
N GLU A 346 -27.62 38.57 14.59
CA GLU A 346 -29.00 38.70 14.11
C GLU A 346 -30.01 38.08 15.07
N PHE A 347 -29.70 36.88 15.58
CA PHE A 347 -30.55 36.20 16.55
C PHE A 347 -30.61 36.95 17.88
N GLN A 348 -29.49 37.49 18.36
CA GLN A 348 -29.47 38.31 19.56
C GLN A 348 -30.27 39.60 19.39
N ALA A 349 -30.09 40.31 18.28
CA ALA A 349 -30.86 41.52 17.96
C ALA A 349 -32.37 41.22 17.84
N PHE A 350 -32.73 40.04 17.31
CA PHE A 350 -34.10 39.54 17.33
C PHE A 350 -34.60 39.36 18.76
N LEU A 351 -33.86 38.67 19.63
CA LEU A 351 -34.25 38.48 21.03
C LEU A 351 -34.41 39.81 21.78
N ASP A 352 -33.47 40.74 21.60
CA ASP A 352 -33.47 42.06 22.25
C ASP A 352 -34.71 42.89 21.84
N LYS A 353 -35.10 42.84 20.55
CA LYS A 353 -36.32 43.50 20.05
C LYS A 353 -37.59 43.03 20.77
N TYR A 354 -37.63 41.77 21.21
CA TYR A 354 -38.78 41.19 21.91
C TYR A 354 -38.60 41.17 23.43
N GLN A 355 -37.45 41.59 23.98
CA GLN A 355 -37.15 41.50 25.41
C GLN A 355 -38.15 42.28 26.29
N ASN A 356 -38.64 43.42 25.80
CA ASN A 356 -39.64 44.28 26.46
C ASN A 356 -41.08 44.11 25.95
N ALA A 357 -41.35 43.12 25.07
CA ALA A 357 -42.67 42.88 24.51
C ALA A 357 -43.63 42.21 25.52
N ILE A 358 -44.92 42.57 25.46
CA ILE A 358 -46.00 42.02 26.31
C ILE A 358 -46.06 40.48 26.11
N PRO A 359 -46.31 39.66 27.17
CA PRO A 359 -46.24 38.19 27.11
C PRO A 359 -47.04 37.53 25.99
N PHE A 360 -48.14 38.15 25.55
CA PHE A 360 -48.98 37.66 24.45
C PHE A 360 -48.25 37.71 23.08
N VAL A 361 -47.33 38.67 22.88
CA VAL A 361 -46.51 38.81 21.66
C VAL A 361 -45.33 37.83 21.65
N LYS A 362 -44.72 37.56 22.81
CA LYS A 362 -43.67 36.53 22.99
C LYS A 362 -44.21 35.10 22.80
N ASN A 363 -45.50 34.89 23.09
CA ASN A 363 -46.17 33.59 22.91
C ASN A 363 -46.89 33.44 21.56
N GLY A 364 -46.80 34.44 20.67
CA GLY A 364 -47.38 34.34 19.33
C GLY A 364 -46.65 33.31 18.46
N VAL A 365 -47.41 32.59 17.63
CA VAL A 365 -46.91 31.55 16.71
C VAL A 365 -45.72 32.04 15.87
N ASN A 366 -45.81 33.28 15.35
CA ASN A 366 -44.77 33.91 14.54
C ASN A 366 -43.42 34.12 15.26
N PHE A 367 -43.41 34.33 16.59
CA PHE A 367 -42.16 34.47 17.34
C PHE A 367 -41.48 33.11 17.51
N ARG A 368 -42.23 32.09 17.95
CA ARG A 368 -41.68 30.74 18.18
C ARG A 368 -41.21 30.08 16.89
N GLU A 369 -41.91 30.26 15.78
CA GLU A 369 -41.47 29.77 14.47
C GLU A 369 -40.15 30.42 14.04
N ARG A 370 -40.02 31.73 14.21
CA ARG A 370 -38.81 32.45 13.84
C ARG A 370 -37.63 32.12 14.76
N GLU A 371 -37.86 31.96 16.05
CA GLU A 371 -36.86 31.49 17.01
C GLU A 371 -36.35 30.08 16.65
N ARG A 372 -37.26 29.14 16.32
CA ARG A 372 -36.89 27.81 15.85
C ARG A 372 -36.08 27.85 14.56
N THR A 373 -36.45 28.73 13.63
CA THR A 373 -35.74 28.89 12.36
C THR A 373 -34.30 29.36 12.60
N PHE A 374 -34.09 30.38 13.45
CA PHE A 374 -32.75 30.82 13.81
C PHE A 374 -31.91 29.72 14.47
N LYS A 375 -32.49 28.96 15.42
CA LYS A 375 -31.79 27.83 16.04
C LYS A 375 -31.41 26.76 15.02
N SER A 376 -32.33 26.39 14.13
CA SER A 376 -32.06 25.43 13.06
C SER A 376 -30.98 25.90 12.08
N GLU A 377 -30.97 27.18 11.70
CA GLU A 377 -29.91 27.74 10.84
C GLU A 377 -28.54 27.72 11.53
N ILE A 378 -28.49 28.09 12.81
CA ILE A 378 -27.26 28.06 13.61
C ILE A 378 -26.74 26.63 13.76
N ASP A 379 -27.62 25.69 14.07
CA ASP A 379 -27.26 24.27 14.20
C ASP A 379 -26.72 23.71 12.88
N GLN A 380 -27.34 24.08 11.75
CA GLN A 380 -26.83 23.70 10.43
C GLN A 380 -25.44 24.29 10.14
N ILE A 381 -25.22 25.57 10.44
CA ILE A 381 -23.91 26.20 10.26
C ILE A 381 -22.85 25.55 11.16
N ASN A 382 -23.19 25.20 12.40
CA ASN A 382 -22.31 24.48 13.30
C ASN A 382 -21.96 23.08 12.76
N ALA A 383 -22.94 22.35 12.22
CA ALA A 383 -22.71 21.06 11.58
C ALA A 383 -21.77 21.18 10.37
N ASP A 384 -21.97 22.18 9.50
CA ASP A 384 -21.09 22.47 8.37
C ASP A 384 -19.65 22.76 8.84
N ILE A 385 -19.48 23.57 9.90
CA ILE A 385 -18.16 23.89 10.48
C ILE A 385 -17.45 22.63 10.99
N LEU A 386 -18.17 21.75 11.67
CA LEU A 386 -17.62 20.48 12.15
C LEU A 386 -17.19 19.58 10.98
N SER A 387 -17.99 19.52 9.92
CA SER A 387 -17.66 18.78 8.69
C SER A 387 -16.37 19.33 8.04
N ILE A 388 -16.28 20.65 7.84
CA ILE A 388 -15.09 21.29 7.26
C ILE A 388 -13.83 21.04 8.10
N ARG A 389 -13.95 21.07 9.44
CA ARG A 389 -12.83 20.78 10.35
C ARG A 389 -12.36 19.33 10.24
N LYS A 390 -13.28 18.38 10.07
CA LYS A 390 -12.93 16.97 9.84
C LYS A 390 -12.17 16.82 8.52
N GLU A 391 -12.70 17.38 7.44
CA GLU A 391 -12.03 17.35 6.12
C GLU A 391 -10.63 17.97 6.13
N LEU A 392 -10.44 19.09 6.85
CA LEU A 392 -9.12 19.71 7.05
C LEU A 392 -8.16 18.80 7.79
N THR A 393 -8.63 18.17 8.86
CA THR A 393 -7.84 17.23 9.67
C THR A 393 -7.40 16.04 8.83
N ASP A 394 -8.32 15.50 8.04
CA ASP A 394 -8.06 14.36 7.16
C ASP A 394 -7.08 14.73 6.03
N ALA A 395 -7.23 15.91 5.42
CA ALA A 395 -6.33 16.39 4.38
C ALA A 395 -4.90 16.64 4.91
N ALA A 396 -4.78 17.27 6.08
CA ALA A 396 -3.50 17.50 6.73
C ALA A 396 -2.81 16.19 7.14
N GLY A 397 -3.58 15.24 7.69
CA GLY A 397 -3.10 13.90 8.03
C GLY A 397 -2.56 13.15 6.80
N ASN A 398 -3.31 13.14 5.70
CA ASN A 398 -2.88 12.52 4.44
C ASN A 398 -1.60 13.17 3.89
N LYS A 399 -1.50 14.50 3.97
CA LYS A 399 -0.30 15.23 3.51
C LYS A 399 0.93 14.82 4.32
N ALA A 400 0.84 14.91 5.64
CA ALA A 400 1.94 14.56 6.55
C ALA A 400 2.37 13.10 6.38
N LEU A 401 1.39 12.21 6.20
CA LEU A 401 1.65 10.80 5.97
C LEU A 401 2.46 10.61 4.67
N ASN A 402 2.04 11.23 3.56
CA ASN A 402 2.72 11.16 2.24
C ASN A 402 4.13 11.73 2.26
N GLU A 403 4.34 12.87 2.91
CA GLU A 403 5.67 13.43 3.12
C GLU A 403 6.57 12.49 3.93
N LYS A 404 6.04 11.89 5.00
CA LYS A 404 6.79 10.96 5.86
C LYS A 404 7.27 9.74 5.08
N THR A 405 6.39 9.09 4.31
CA THR A 405 6.77 7.88 3.57
C THR A 405 7.71 8.17 2.41
N LEU A 406 7.55 9.32 1.76
CA LEU A 406 8.53 9.78 0.77
C LEU A 406 9.91 10.00 1.42
N ALA A 407 9.97 10.59 2.62
CA ALA A 407 11.21 10.76 3.36
C ALA A 407 11.84 9.41 3.79
N GLU A 408 11.04 8.49 4.32
CA GLU A 408 11.48 7.15 4.72
C GLU A 408 12.04 6.35 3.52
N LEU A 409 11.39 6.41 2.35
CA LEU A 409 11.89 5.76 1.14
C LEU A 409 13.20 6.40 0.64
N ASN A 410 13.26 7.74 0.60
CA ASN A 410 14.49 8.45 0.23
C ASN A 410 15.66 8.15 1.18
N GLU A 411 15.38 7.98 2.48
CA GLU A 411 16.39 7.59 3.47
C GLU A 411 16.84 6.13 3.28
N GLN A 412 15.91 5.22 3.00
CA GLN A 412 16.23 3.84 2.67
C GLN A 412 17.11 3.75 1.40
N GLU A 413 16.77 4.47 0.34
CA GLU A 413 17.57 4.54 -0.88
C GLU A 413 18.98 5.11 -0.64
N ARG A 414 19.08 6.18 0.17
CA ARG A 414 20.37 6.75 0.57
C ARG A 414 21.20 5.76 1.36
N ASN A 415 20.60 5.04 2.30
CA ASN A 415 21.31 4.06 3.12
C ASN A 415 21.78 2.87 2.27
N GLN A 416 20.94 2.36 1.35
CA GLN A 416 21.33 1.32 0.39
C GLN A 416 22.47 1.79 -0.52
N THR A 417 22.43 3.04 -0.99
CA THR A 417 23.49 3.63 -1.83
C THR A 417 24.80 3.77 -1.07
N LYS A 418 24.77 4.23 0.19
CA LYS A 418 25.96 4.25 1.06
C LYS A 418 26.56 2.86 1.25
N THR A 419 25.73 1.85 1.50
CA THR A 419 26.22 0.45 1.65
C THR A 419 26.88 -0.06 0.38
N LEU A 420 26.36 0.30 -0.80
CA LEU A 420 26.98 -0.05 -2.08
C LEU A 420 28.31 0.68 -2.30
N GLU A 421 28.37 1.99 -2.06
CA GLU A 421 29.61 2.78 -2.19
C GLU A 421 30.73 2.28 -1.26
N GLU A 422 30.39 1.91 -0.02
CA GLU A 422 31.33 1.33 0.93
C GLU A 422 31.86 -0.03 0.44
N ALA A 423 30.99 -0.89 -0.07
CA ALA A 423 31.38 -2.19 -0.64
C ALA A 423 32.28 -2.03 -1.88
N GLU A 424 31.98 -1.08 -2.77
CA GLU A 424 32.80 -0.79 -3.95
C GLU A 424 34.17 -0.22 -3.57
N LYS A 425 34.24 0.60 -2.51
CA LYS A 425 35.51 1.11 -1.96
C LYS A 425 36.35 -0.01 -1.34
N GLU A 426 35.74 -0.96 -0.63
CA GLU A 426 36.42 -2.15 -0.12
C GLU A 426 36.99 -3.01 -1.27
N LEU A 427 36.21 -3.20 -2.35
CA LEU A 427 36.66 -3.93 -3.53
C LEU A 427 37.86 -3.24 -4.20
N ALA A 428 37.81 -1.92 -4.40
CA ALA A 428 38.92 -1.16 -4.96
C ALA A 428 40.19 -1.27 -4.11
N ALA A 429 40.06 -1.23 -2.78
CA ALA A 429 41.19 -1.43 -1.87
C ALA A 429 41.76 -2.86 -1.95
N ALA A 430 40.89 -3.87 -2.07
CA ALA A 430 41.29 -5.27 -2.24
C ALA A 430 42.01 -5.51 -3.58
N ASP A 431 41.54 -4.89 -4.67
CA ASP A 431 42.18 -4.93 -5.98
C ASP A 431 43.55 -4.26 -5.98
N ALA A 432 43.68 -3.10 -5.33
CA ALA A 432 44.96 -2.43 -5.16
C ALA A 432 45.95 -3.29 -4.36
N ALA A 433 45.49 -3.97 -3.31
CA ALA A 433 46.30 -4.88 -2.50
C ALA A 433 46.73 -6.13 -3.31
N LEU A 434 45.83 -6.71 -4.10
CA LEU A 434 46.14 -7.82 -4.99
C LEU A 434 47.17 -7.45 -6.05
N SER A 435 47.03 -6.27 -6.66
CA SER A 435 47.97 -5.74 -7.64
C SER A 435 49.38 -5.58 -7.03
N LYS A 436 49.47 -4.99 -5.83
CA LYS A 436 50.74 -4.88 -5.08
C LYS A 436 51.35 -6.25 -4.76
N ALA A 437 50.54 -7.21 -4.33
CA ALA A 437 51.01 -8.56 -4.01
C ALA A 437 51.51 -9.31 -5.26
N ARG A 438 50.85 -9.15 -6.41
CA ARG A 438 51.32 -9.71 -7.69
C ARG A 438 52.65 -9.10 -8.12
N ALA A 439 52.79 -7.78 -8.03
CA ALA A 439 54.04 -7.10 -8.35
C ALA A 439 55.21 -7.57 -7.45
N LEU A 440 54.94 -7.79 -6.15
CA LEU A 440 55.92 -8.31 -5.21
C LEU A 440 56.38 -9.74 -5.58
N VAL A 441 55.45 -10.62 -5.99
CA VAL A 441 55.79 -11.97 -6.46
C VAL A 441 56.69 -11.90 -7.70
N THR A 442 56.33 -11.08 -8.70
CA THR A 442 57.14 -10.92 -9.92
C THR A 442 58.55 -10.40 -9.62
N GLU A 443 58.68 -9.45 -8.69
CA GLU A 443 59.99 -8.94 -8.27
C GLU A 443 60.83 -10.02 -7.57
N LYS A 444 60.21 -10.82 -6.68
CA LYS A 444 60.90 -11.91 -5.98
C LYS A 444 61.31 -13.04 -6.92
N GLU A 445 60.49 -13.38 -7.91
CA GLU A 445 60.83 -14.33 -8.98
C GLU A 445 62.06 -13.86 -9.78
N LYS A 446 62.09 -12.58 -10.16
CA LYS A 446 63.23 -12.00 -10.90
C LYS A 446 64.52 -12.04 -10.08
N GLN A 447 64.45 -11.69 -8.79
CA GLN A 447 65.60 -11.75 -7.88
C GLN A 447 66.09 -13.20 -7.68
N LEU A 448 65.18 -14.16 -7.55
CA LEU A 448 65.53 -15.59 -7.44
C LEU A 448 66.23 -16.10 -8.70
N ALA A 449 65.69 -15.77 -9.89
CA ALA A 449 66.28 -16.15 -11.17
C ALA A 449 67.72 -15.60 -11.32
N ALA A 450 67.95 -14.34 -10.95
CA ALA A 450 69.28 -13.74 -10.98
C ALA A 450 70.27 -14.44 -10.04
N LYS A 451 69.84 -14.80 -8.81
CA LYS A 451 70.67 -15.51 -7.84
C LYS A 451 70.97 -16.96 -8.26
N GLN A 452 69.98 -17.66 -8.82
CA GLN A 452 70.17 -19.01 -9.38
C GLN A 452 71.13 -18.98 -10.59
N GLN A 453 71.05 -17.96 -11.44
CA GLN A 453 71.98 -17.78 -12.54
C GLN A 453 73.41 -17.53 -12.04
N ALA A 454 73.58 -16.67 -11.02
CA ALA A 454 74.89 -16.42 -10.41
C ALA A 454 75.49 -17.70 -9.78
N LEU A 455 74.68 -18.50 -9.10
CA LEU A 455 75.10 -19.80 -8.55
C LEU A 455 75.54 -20.76 -9.65
N LYS A 456 74.76 -20.90 -10.73
CA LYS A 456 75.11 -21.75 -11.89
C LYS A 456 76.41 -21.30 -12.56
N SER A 457 76.58 -19.99 -12.78
CA SER A 457 77.82 -19.43 -13.34
C SER A 457 79.02 -19.75 -12.45
N LYS A 458 78.90 -19.61 -11.12
CA LYS A 458 79.99 -19.92 -10.19
C LYS A 458 80.30 -21.41 -10.10
N GLN A 459 79.30 -22.28 -10.17
CA GLN A 459 79.50 -23.72 -10.27
C GLN A 459 80.24 -24.11 -11.56
N ALA A 460 79.88 -23.49 -12.69
CA ALA A 460 80.57 -23.70 -13.96
C ALA A 460 82.03 -23.22 -13.94
N GLU A 461 82.31 -22.05 -13.33
CA GLU A 461 83.67 -21.56 -13.11
C GLU A 461 84.50 -22.53 -12.25
N PHE A 462 83.90 -23.07 -11.18
CA PHE A 462 84.56 -24.04 -10.31
C PHE A 462 84.84 -25.35 -11.06
N GLN A 463 83.91 -25.83 -11.88
CA GLN A 463 84.11 -27.03 -12.70
C GLN A 463 85.24 -26.84 -13.71
N ALA A 464 85.27 -25.70 -14.42
CA ALA A 464 86.35 -25.38 -15.34
C ALA A 464 87.72 -25.28 -14.63
N PHE A 465 87.74 -24.79 -13.39
CA PHE A 465 88.95 -24.79 -12.55
C PHE A 465 89.40 -26.22 -12.20
N LEU A 466 88.47 -27.10 -11.82
CA LEU A 466 88.77 -28.50 -11.53
C LEU A 466 89.31 -29.21 -12.77
N ASP A 467 88.61 -29.13 -13.90
CA ASP A 467 89.01 -29.80 -15.15
C ASP A 467 90.44 -29.41 -15.58
N LYS A 468 90.82 -28.14 -15.38
CA LYS A 468 92.13 -27.62 -15.77
C LYS A 468 93.27 -28.03 -14.83
N TYR A 469 93.02 -28.19 -13.52
CA TYR A 469 94.07 -28.28 -12.51
C TYR A 469 94.03 -29.54 -11.64
N GLN A 470 92.94 -30.33 -11.67
CA GLN A 470 92.76 -31.51 -10.83
C GLN A 470 93.74 -32.65 -11.17
N HIS A 471 94.18 -32.76 -12.42
CA HIS A 471 95.17 -33.75 -12.86
C HIS A 471 96.59 -33.17 -13.05
N ALA A 472 96.83 -31.91 -12.66
CA ALA A 472 98.14 -31.29 -12.77
C ALA A 472 99.18 -31.89 -11.81
N ILE A 473 100.45 -31.85 -12.23
CA ILE A 473 101.62 -32.37 -11.50
C ILE A 473 101.77 -31.63 -10.13
N PRO A 474 102.20 -32.28 -9.03
CA PRO A 474 102.16 -31.70 -7.68
C PRO A 474 102.83 -30.33 -7.50
N PHE A 475 103.92 -30.06 -8.21
CA PHE A 475 104.61 -28.76 -8.18
C PHE A 475 103.73 -27.62 -8.72
N VAL A 476 102.96 -27.87 -9.79
CA VAL A 476 102.02 -26.92 -10.40
C VAL A 476 100.84 -26.63 -9.45
N LYS A 477 100.30 -27.67 -8.79
CA LYS A 477 99.22 -27.51 -7.79
C LYS A 477 99.65 -26.67 -6.58
N ARG A 478 100.92 -26.79 -6.15
CA ARG A 478 101.49 -26.03 -5.04
C ARG A 478 101.72 -24.56 -5.43
N GLY A 479 102.17 -24.29 -6.66
CA GLY A 479 102.41 -22.93 -7.18
C GLY A 479 101.15 -22.07 -7.35
N ILE A 480 99.98 -22.68 -7.55
CA ILE A 480 98.69 -21.94 -7.69
C ILE A 480 97.85 -21.92 -6.40
N ASN A 481 98.37 -22.43 -5.29
CA ASN A 481 97.62 -22.64 -4.04
C ASN A 481 96.25 -23.32 -4.27
N PHE A 482 96.25 -24.45 -5.00
CA PHE A 482 95.04 -25.13 -5.46
C PHE A 482 94.01 -25.34 -4.34
N ARG A 483 94.46 -25.83 -3.19
CA ARG A 483 93.61 -26.17 -2.03
C ARG A 483 92.98 -24.93 -1.38
N GLY A 484 93.65 -23.77 -1.44
CA GLY A 484 93.11 -22.49 -1.00
C GLY A 484 91.99 -22.00 -1.93
N LYS A 485 92.25 -22.00 -3.25
CA LYS A 485 91.24 -21.60 -4.25
C LYS A 485 90.02 -22.51 -4.28
N GLU A 486 90.22 -23.81 -4.13
CA GLU A 486 89.13 -24.79 -4.01
C GLU A 486 88.21 -24.46 -2.83
N ARG A 487 88.78 -24.15 -1.66
CA ARG A 487 88.03 -23.71 -0.48
C ARG A 487 87.28 -22.40 -0.73
N ASP A 488 87.90 -21.44 -1.42
CA ASP A 488 87.27 -20.14 -1.72
C ASP A 488 86.09 -20.30 -2.68
N PHE A 489 86.19 -21.17 -3.70
CA PHE A 489 85.06 -21.53 -4.57
C PHE A 489 83.94 -22.22 -3.80
N GLN A 490 84.27 -23.20 -2.95
CA GLN A 490 83.27 -23.88 -2.12
C GLN A 490 82.57 -22.92 -1.16
N ALA A 491 83.30 -21.97 -0.55
CA ALA A 491 82.72 -20.94 0.30
C ALA A 491 81.78 -20.00 -0.48
N ALA A 492 82.18 -19.56 -1.67
CA ALA A 492 81.35 -18.71 -2.52
C ALA A 492 80.08 -19.42 -3.01
N ILE A 493 80.19 -20.70 -3.40
CA ILE A 493 79.04 -21.54 -3.77
C ILE A 493 78.11 -21.74 -2.56
N GLY A 494 78.66 -22.02 -1.38
CA GLY A 494 77.89 -22.16 -0.14
C GLY A 494 77.12 -20.88 0.22
N GLN A 495 77.75 -19.71 0.09
CA GLN A 495 77.09 -18.42 0.32
C GLN A 495 75.96 -18.17 -0.69
N LEU A 496 76.23 -18.34 -2.00
CA LEU A 496 75.21 -18.16 -3.03
C LEU A 496 74.05 -19.16 -2.87
N SER A 497 74.33 -20.40 -2.47
CA SER A 497 73.30 -21.39 -2.17
C SER A 497 72.42 -20.98 -0.97
N GLY A 498 73.03 -20.40 0.08
CA GLY A 498 72.28 -19.85 1.21
C GLY A 498 71.41 -18.66 0.81
N GLU A 499 71.92 -17.76 -0.03
CA GLU A 499 71.15 -16.63 -0.57
C GLU A 499 69.99 -17.07 -1.46
N VAL A 500 70.18 -18.13 -2.28
CA VAL A 500 69.09 -18.74 -3.06
C VAL A 500 68.00 -19.28 -2.13
N GLY A 501 68.37 -20.03 -1.08
CA GLY A 501 67.39 -20.56 -0.11
C GLY A 501 66.60 -19.47 0.63
N LEU A 502 67.26 -18.36 1.00
CA LEU A 502 66.57 -17.20 1.58
C LEU A 502 65.58 -16.56 0.59
N GLN A 503 65.95 -16.51 -0.68
CA GLN A 503 65.12 -15.92 -1.72
C GLN A 503 63.93 -16.80 -2.11
N GLU A 504 64.10 -18.13 -2.09
CA GLU A 504 63.02 -19.10 -2.24
C GLU A 504 61.99 -18.98 -1.11
N LYS A 505 62.46 -18.82 0.13
CA LYS A 505 61.58 -18.56 1.28
C LYS A 505 60.82 -17.23 1.11
N ALA A 506 61.52 -16.16 0.73
CA ALA A 506 60.90 -14.85 0.50
C ALA A 506 59.85 -14.87 -0.64
N LEU A 507 60.07 -15.69 -1.68
CA LEU A 507 59.10 -15.92 -2.74
C LEU A 507 57.88 -16.70 -2.23
N SER A 508 58.08 -17.74 -1.42
CA SER A 508 56.98 -18.49 -0.79
C SER A 508 56.10 -17.57 0.07
N ASP A 509 56.69 -16.72 0.91
CA ASP A 509 55.98 -15.76 1.76
C ASP A 509 55.19 -14.73 0.91
N ALA A 510 55.75 -14.31 -0.23
CA ALA A 510 55.10 -13.44 -1.19
C ALA A 510 53.89 -14.12 -1.87
N MET A 511 54.02 -15.39 -2.26
CA MET A 511 52.93 -16.17 -2.86
C MET A 511 51.79 -16.40 -1.86
N GLU A 512 52.09 -16.67 -0.58
CA GLU A 512 51.07 -16.81 0.45
C GLU A 512 50.32 -15.49 0.69
N SER A 513 51.05 -14.37 0.71
CA SER A 513 50.47 -13.03 0.80
C SER A 513 49.55 -12.70 -0.38
N ARG A 514 49.93 -13.10 -1.59
CA ARG A 514 49.07 -13.00 -2.78
C ARG A 514 47.80 -13.85 -2.62
N LYS A 515 47.91 -15.10 -2.16
CA LYS A 515 46.75 -15.98 -1.94
C LYS A 515 45.76 -15.39 -0.93
N LYS A 516 46.27 -14.77 0.15
CA LYS A 516 45.44 -14.03 1.12
C LYS A 516 44.75 -12.83 0.48
N ALA A 517 45.43 -12.09 -0.40
CA ALA A 517 44.83 -10.98 -1.13
C ALA A 517 43.74 -11.43 -2.13
N GLU A 518 43.93 -12.56 -2.81
CA GLU A 518 42.91 -13.16 -3.70
C GLU A 518 41.64 -13.54 -2.93
N GLY A 519 41.79 -14.14 -1.74
CA GLY A 519 40.66 -14.44 -0.87
C GLY A 519 39.90 -13.18 -0.41
N LYS A 520 40.63 -12.12 -0.04
CA LYS A 520 40.03 -10.83 0.34
C LYS A 520 39.27 -10.17 -0.81
N LYS A 521 39.82 -10.23 -2.03
CA LYS A 521 39.14 -9.73 -3.22
C LYS A 521 37.82 -10.47 -3.44
N LYS A 522 37.84 -11.80 -3.42
CA LYS A 522 36.64 -12.61 -3.62
C LYS A 522 35.54 -12.28 -2.59
N ALA A 523 35.92 -12.14 -1.32
CA ALA A 523 34.98 -11.74 -0.28
C ALA A 523 34.39 -10.33 -0.51
N ALA A 524 35.19 -9.39 -1.02
CA ALA A 524 34.70 -8.06 -1.36
C ALA A 524 33.76 -8.06 -2.59
N GLU A 525 34.04 -8.89 -3.61
CA GLU A 525 33.15 -9.09 -4.76
C GLU A 525 31.79 -9.66 -4.34
N ASP A 526 31.79 -10.65 -3.44
CA ASP A 526 30.56 -11.24 -2.89
C ASP A 526 29.73 -10.21 -2.12
N LYS A 527 30.37 -9.33 -1.32
CA LYS A 527 29.68 -8.22 -0.63
C LYS A 527 29.06 -7.21 -1.60
N VAL A 528 29.76 -6.84 -2.67
CA VAL A 528 29.23 -5.93 -3.71
C VAL A 528 28.02 -6.56 -4.39
N LYS A 529 28.07 -7.85 -4.68
CA LYS A 529 26.95 -8.59 -5.28
C LYS A 529 25.73 -8.60 -4.36
N GLU A 530 25.92 -8.93 -3.08
CA GLU A 530 24.84 -8.93 -2.09
C GLU A 530 24.24 -7.53 -1.88
N ALA A 531 25.06 -6.48 -1.89
CA ALA A 531 24.59 -5.10 -1.79
C ALA A 531 23.78 -4.67 -3.04
N LYS A 532 24.18 -5.13 -4.24
CA LYS A 532 23.43 -4.91 -5.49
C LYS A 532 22.10 -5.67 -5.50
N ASP A 533 22.07 -6.90 -5.00
CA ASP A 533 20.86 -7.72 -4.90
C ASP A 533 19.83 -7.11 -3.91
N LYS A 534 20.29 -6.38 -2.87
CA LYS A 534 19.43 -5.69 -1.88
C LYS A 534 18.87 -4.34 -2.33
N LYS A 535 19.42 -3.70 -3.38
CA LYS A 535 18.97 -2.37 -3.90
C LYS A 535 17.66 -2.43 -4.70
N GLY A 536 16.92 -3.54 -4.63
CA GLY A 536 15.76 -3.79 -5.48
C GLY A 536 16.21 -4.15 -6.90
N LYS A 537 15.43 -5.03 -7.54
CA LYS A 537 15.66 -5.43 -8.93
C LYS A 537 15.68 -4.18 -9.82
N THR A 538 16.87 -3.71 -10.17
CA THR A 538 17.05 -3.15 -11.51
C THR A 538 16.54 -4.26 -12.43
N PRO A 539 15.54 -4.01 -13.31
CA PRO A 539 15.10 -5.05 -14.24
C PRO A 539 16.36 -5.60 -14.89
N GLU A 540 16.53 -6.92 -14.83
CA GLU A 540 17.69 -7.57 -15.43
C GLU A 540 17.69 -7.18 -16.90
N LEU A 541 18.54 -6.20 -17.26
CA LEU A 541 18.52 -5.60 -18.57
C LEU A 541 18.97 -6.67 -19.55
N LYS A 542 18.04 -7.12 -20.38
CA LYS A 542 18.32 -8.07 -21.44
C LYS A 542 18.80 -7.29 -22.64
N PHE A 543 19.92 -7.73 -23.20
CA PHE A 543 20.52 -7.15 -24.39
C PHE A 543 20.50 -8.22 -25.47
N ASP A 544 19.73 -7.99 -26.53
CA ASP A 544 19.83 -8.84 -27.72
C ASP A 544 21.18 -8.60 -28.41
N LYS A 545 21.57 -9.56 -29.27
CA LYS A 545 22.85 -9.48 -29.99
C LYS A 545 22.97 -8.17 -30.78
N LYS A 546 21.88 -7.74 -31.41
CA LYS A 546 21.85 -6.53 -32.23
C LYS A 546 22.14 -5.28 -31.40
N ILE A 547 21.52 -5.14 -30.23
CA ILE A 547 21.73 -3.98 -29.36
C ILE A 547 23.13 -4.00 -28.78
N LYS A 548 23.69 -5.16 -28.40
CA LYS A 548 25.09 -5.25 -27.99
C LYS A 548 26.06 -4.76 -29.07
N ASP A 549 25.82 -5.15 -30.32
CA ASP A 549 26.63 -4.72 -31.46
C ASP A 549 26.49 -3.19 -31.70
N GLN A 550 25.27 -2.65 -31.59
CA GLN A 550 25.01 -1.22 -31.74
C GLN A 550 25.63 -0.38 -30.61
N MET A 551 25.57 -0.86 -29.36
CA MET A 551 26.08 -0.15 -28.19
C MET A 551 27.57 0.20 -28.33
N THR A 552 28.37 -0.77 -28.75
CA THR A 552 29.82 -0.59 -28.92
C THR A 552 30.15 0.50 -29.94
N GLY A 553 29.41 0.52 -31.07
CA GLY A 553 29.55 1.55 -32.10
C GLY A 553 29.15 2.94 -31.61
N ARG A 554 28.06 3.00 -30.83
CA ARG A 554 27.36 4.22 -30.38
C ARG A 554 27.88 4.84 -29.08
N GLY A 555 28.99 4.32 -28.54
CA GLY A 555 29.60 4.85 -27.31
C GLY A 555 28.91 4.39 -26.01
N TRP A 556 28.16 3.30 -26.06
CA TRP A 556 27.52 2.68 -24.90
C TRP A 556 28.27 1.43 -24.44
N SER A 557 28.48 1.31 -23.13
CA SER A 557 28.85 0.06 -22.47
C SER A 557 27.64 -0.50 -21.70
N GLU A 558 27.61 -1.80 -21.42
CA GLU A 558 26.55 -2.38 -20.57
C GLU A 558 26.46 -1.67 -19.20
N GLN A 559 27.61 -1.25 -18.66
CA GLN A 559 27.65 -0.51 -17.40
C GLN A 559 27.04 0.89 -17.55
N ASN A 560 27.40 1.65 -18.58
CA ASN A 560 26.87 3.00 -18.79
C ASN A 560 25.36 2.98 -19.04
N VAL A 561 24.84 1.93 -19.69
CA VAL A 561 23.40 1.73 -19.87
C VAL A 561 22.72 1.48 -18.52
N LYS A 562 23.26 0.55 -17.70
CA LYS A 562 22.75 0.29 -16.34
C LYS A 562 22.75 1.55 -15.48
N ASP A 563 23.85 2.31 -15.53
CA ASP A 563 23.98 3.57 -14.79
C ASP A 563 22.93 4.58 -15.27
N THR A 564 22.73 4.73 -16.58
CA THR A 564 21.72 5.65 -17.14
C THR A 564 20.30 5.26 -16.72
N VAL A 565 19.98 3.97 -16.72
CA VAL A 565 18.69 3.46 -16.23
C VAL A 565 18.53 3.71 -14.73
N ALA A 566 19.61 3.61 -13.95
CA ALA A 566 19.60 3.87 -12.51
C ALA A 566 19.36 5.35 -12.14
N HIS A 567 19.52 6.30 -13.08
CA HIS A 567 19.17 7.72 -12.86
C HIS A 567 17.66 8.00 -12.96
N GLY A 568 16.86 6.97 -13.23
CA GLY A 568 15.41 7.05 -13.27
C GLY A 568 14.84 7.47 -14.63
N PRO A 569 13.52 7.26 -14.82
CA PRO A 569 12.84 7.51 -16.08
C PRO A 569 12.79 9.01 -16.40
N LYS A 570 12.82 9.33 -17.70
CA LYS A 570 12.81 10.70 -18.25
C LYS A 570 11.85 10.88 -19.43
N GLY A 571 11.23 9.79 -19.89
CA GLY A 571 10.25 9.82 -20.95
C GLY A 571 9.57 8.47 -21.16
N LYS A 572 8.58 8.46 -22.04
CA LYS A 572 7.82 7.26 -22.45
C LYS A 572 8.04 6.96 -23.93
N SER A 573 7.91 5.70 -24.30
CA SER A 573 7.99 5.20 -25.67
C SER A 573 7.16 3.91 -25.82
N VAL A 574 7.23 3.27 -27.00
CA VAL A 574 6.53 2.02 -27.30
C VAL A 574 7.43 1.09 -28.10
N ASP A 575 7.57 -0.15 -27.63
CA ASP A 575 8.22 -1.22 -28.38
C ASP A 575 7.25 -1.80 -29.42
N LYS A 576 7.48 -1.45 -30.69
CA LYS A 576 6.72 -1.92 -31.86
C LYS A 576 7.47 -2.98 -32.69
N ARG A 577 8.36 -3.76 -32.07
CA ARG A 577 9.09 -4.81 -32.78
C ARG A 577 8.13 -5.86 -33.33
N SER A 578 8.26 -6.13 -34.63
CA SER A 578 7.51 -7.17 -35.32
C SER A 578 7.83 -8.57 -34.76
N PRO A 579 6.92 -9.54 -34.85
CA PRO A 579 7.13 -10.96 -34.49
C PRO A 579 8.52 -11.54 -34.84
N LYS A 580 9.01 -11.26 -36.04
CA LYS A 580 10.31 -11.76 -36.54
C LYS A 580 11.54 -11.22 -35.77
N LYS A 581 11.36 -10.17 -34.97
CA LYS A 581 12.43 -9.45 -34.24
C LYS A 581 12.36 -9.69 -32.72
N THR A 582 11.54 -10.63 -32.26
CA THR A 582 11.36 -10.98 -30.85
C THR A 582 11.53 -12.49 -30.58
N PRO A 583 12.64 -13.14 -30.97
CA PRO A 583 12.93 -14.48 -30.49
C PRO A 583 13.16 -14.47 -28.96
N PRO A 584 12.77 -15.52 -28.21
CA PRO A 584 12.29 -16.82 -28.69
C PRO A 584 10.77 -16.94 -28.88
N ASP A 585 9.96 -15.98 -28.43
CA ASP A 585 8.49 -16.12 -28.44
C ASP A 585 7.82 -15.64 -29.73
N TYR A 586 8.55 -14.91 -30.59
CA TYR A 586 8.10 -14.45 -31.92
C TYR A 586 6.74 -13.74 -31.91
N LEU A 587 6.39 -13.09 -30.81
CA LEU A 587 5.14 -12.34 -30.69
C LEU A 587 5.39 -10.88 -31.06
N GLY A 588 4.49 -10.31 -31.85
CA GLY A 588 4.53 -8.88 -32.19
C GLY A 588 4.36 -8.05 -30.93
N ARG A 589 5.20 -7.03 -30.75
CA ARG A 589 5.11 -6.14 -29.60
C ARG A 589 4.34 -4.89 -29.95
N ASN A 590 3.50 -4.48 -29.02
CA ASN A 590 2.99 -3.12 -28.87
C ASN A 590 3.05 -2.79 -27.37
N ASP A 591 4.20 -3.07 -26.78
CA ASP A 591 4.40 -2.99 -25.34
C ASP A 591 4.80 -1.56 -24.94
N PRO A 592 4.37 -1.09 -23.77
CA PRO A 592 4.90 0.14 -23.21
C PRO A 592 6.42 0.01 -22.97
N ALA A 593 7.13 1.12 -23.17
CA ALA A 593 8.56 1.21 -22.95
C ALA A 593 8.92 2.52 -22.27
N THR A 594 9.93 2.48 -21.42
CA THR A 594 10.41 3.63 -20.65
C THR A 594 11.73 4.15 -21.23
N VAL A 595 11.87 5.47 -21.26
CA VAL A 595 13.05 6.18 -21.77
C VAL A 595 13.85 6.74 -20.60
N TYR A 596 15.16 6.51 -20.63
CA TYR A 596 16.13 6.95 -19.62
C TYR A 596 17.19 7.82 -20.28
N GLY A 597 17.68 8.83 -19.57
CA GLY A 597 18.69 9.77 -20.08
C GLY A 597 18.12 11.12 -20.51
N LYS A 598 18.67 11.72 -21.56
CA LYS A 598 18.30 13.05 -22.05
C LYS A 598 18.30 13.08 -23.59
N PRO A 599 17.72 14.10 -24.24
CA PRO A 599 17.77 14.24 -25.70
C PRO A 599 19.20 14.08 -26.25
N GLY A 600 19.38 13.28 -27.31
CA GLY A 600 20.67 12.90 -27.88
C GLY A 600 21.44 11.80 -27.13
N GLU A 601 21.18 11.59 -25.83
CA GLU A 601 21.87 10.60 -24.99
C GLU A 601 20.85 9.78 -24.16
N TYR A 602 20.27 8.73 -24.77
CA TYR A 602 19.17 7.98 -24.16
C TYR A 602 19.20 6.47 -24.40
N VAL A 603 18.47 5.76 -23.54
CA VAL A 603 18.19 4.32 -23.60
C VAL A 603 16.69 4.09 -23.49
N VAL A 604 16.15 3.17 -24.28
CA VAL A 604 14.74 2.75 -24.20
C VAL A 604 14.66 1.28 -23.78
N VAL A 605 13.87 1.00 -22.75
CA VAL A 605 13.70 -0.34 -22.16
C VAL A 605 12.23 -0.74 -22.25
N ASN A 606 11.95 -1.96 -22.71
CA ASN A 606 10.60 -2.51 -22.75
C ASN A 606 10.16 -2.92 -21.33
N ASP A 607 9.04 -2.36 -20.87
CA ASP A 607 8.60 -2.47 -19.47
C ASP A 607 8.16 -3.90 -19.12
N ARG A 608 7.65 -4.66 -20.10
CA ARG A 608 7.17 -6.03 -19.90
C ARG A 608 8.31 -7.06 -19.87
N THR A 609 9.35 -6.85 -20.66
CA THR A 609 10.41 -7.85 -20.90
C THR A 609 11.73 -7.53 -20.22
N GLY A 610 11.96 -6.26 -19.84
CA GLY A 610 13.24 -5.76 -19.35
C GLY A 610 14.31 -5.67 -20.43
N GLU A 611 13.94 -5.80 -21.70
CA GLU A 611 14.88 -5.77 -22.83
C GLU A 611 15.19 -4.34 -23.24
N VAL A 612 16.47 -4.04 -23.46
CA VAL A 612 16.90 -2.78 -24.07
C VAL A 612 16.56 -2.84 -25.54
N VAL A 613 15.61 -2.02 -25.98
CA VAL A 613 15.09 -2.06 -27.35
C VAL A 613 15.73 -1.03 -28.26
N GLN A 614 16.35 0.00 -27.67
CA GLN A 614 17.00 1.08 -28.40
C GLN A 614 18.01 1.84 -27.52
N VAL A 615 19.09 2.29 -28.16
CA VAL A 615 20.10 3.18 -27.57
C VAL A 615 20.41 4.30 -28.57
N SER A 616 20.58 5.54 -28.11
CA SER A 616 20.99 6.67 -28.96
C SER A 616 22.44 6.53 -29.43
N ASP A 617 22.90 7.35 -30.36
CA ASP A 617 24.32 7.45 -30.69
C ASP A 617 24.98 8.62 -29.95
N LYS A 618 25.76 8.32 -28.91
CA LYS A 618 26.45 9.37 -28.13
C LYS A 618 27.59 10.04 -28.89
N LYS A 619 28.03 9.45 -30.00
CA LYS A 619 29.11 9.99 -30.83
C LYS A 619 28.60 10.89 -31.94
N ASP A 620 27.29 10.91 -32.17
CA ASP A 620 26.64 11.76 -33.15
C ASP A 620 25.99 12.98 -32.45
N PRO A 621 26.59 14.17 -32.53
CA PRO A 621 26.03 15.38 -31.91
C PRO A 621 24.74 15.86 -32.58
N GLU A 622 24.42 15.39 -33.79
CA GLU A 622 23.19 15.70 -34.52
C GLU A 622 22.12 14.59 -34.40
N TRP A 623 22.33 13.62 -33.49
CA TRP A 623 21.42 12.50 -33.32
C TRP A 623 19.98 12.96 -33.04
N ALA A 624 19.08 12.67 -33.97
CA ALA A 624 17.66 12.93 -33.81
C ALA A 624 17.03 11.87 -32.89
N ASP A 625 16.35 12.32 -31.84
CA ASP A 625 15.56 11.44 -30.98
C ASP A 625 14.47 10.73 -31.79
N ASP A 626 14.16 9.49 -31.41
CA ASP A 626 13.09 8.75 -32.08
C ASP A 626 11.76 9.45 -31.86
N SER A 627 11.03 9.69 -32.94
CA SER A 627 9.72 10.35 -32.94
C SER A 627 8.68 9.75 -31.97
N ARG A 628 8.88 8.50 -31.53
CA ARG A 628 8.01 7.82 -30.56
C ARG A 628 8.31 8.19 -29.11
N ILE A 629 9.44 8.84 -28.84
CA ILE A 629 9.84 9.26 -27.50
C ILE A 629 9.06 10.51 -27.10
N GLN A 630 8.42 10.43 -25.94
CA GLN A 630 7.77 11.54 -25.28
C GLN A 630 8.56 11.88 -24.01
N TRP A 631 9.32 12.97 -24.06
CA TRP A 631 10.08 13.47 -22.92
C TRP A 631 9.16 14.06 -21.86
N GLU A 632 9.42 13.78 -20.59
CA GLU A 632 8.68 14.41 -19.49
C GLU A 632 9.11 15.87 -19.33
N GLY A 633 8.14 16.80 -19.36
CA GLY A 633 8.39 18.24 -19.19
C GLY A 633 8.46 19.07 -20.48
N LYS A 634 7.95 18.56 -21.61
CA LYS A 634 7.65 19.34 -22.82
C LYS A 634 6.17 19.40 -23.11
#